data_AF-A0A0C3H0K6-F1
#
_entry.id   AF-A0A0C3H0K6-F1
#
_cell.length_a   1.000
_cell.length_b   1.000
_cell.length_c   1.000
_cell.angle_alpha   90.00
_cell.angle_beta   90.00
_cell.angle_gamma   90.00
#
_symmetry.space_group_name_H-M   'P 1'
#
loop_
_entity.id
_entity.type
_entity.pdbx_description
1 polymer ?
#
loop_
_entity_poly.entity_id
_entity_poly.type
_entity_poly.pdbx_seq_one_letter_code
_entity_poly.pdbx_strand_id
1 'polypeptide(L)'
;MMQYHDIILCLLAWSLGLSVTQAKPLLNTYIVQLANSSIVNSFLPSTFAQNYTIRHRFNSEELFTGVSLTLTDTNDASDIVLSARLRQLPGVVSVFPVPAVTPPKLASVVAARDVSASPYEEYPSPQPMTPIVGTKNSKLASPLEMTGIDKLHSLGIKGRGMKIAFLDTGVDYRHPALGGGFGPGHKIAGGYSFMDDSGALVNSTDPFADCLSDVGGHGTHVTGIATMQRCASCAFDIEGVAPEASVYMYRVFGCDGGEAGLDTHFAAMLMAADEGVDVISMSIGDGDVDIADPTNPFSTTAAAIKQKGIAIFAAAANDATGGASATNLRTVEFPGADSNIIAVGSVVNAQWPTMYSATDSHGNSFSYASIFPFNTTKMDVYVVSSPCDSDQWAIILPGVNLNTTVFVFEGTIGCNLADATSSWRELVEPQDVYAISYQGNWTTDPYLQSVGADTPGFLPDRNLAEFFQADGLRLMEQYIKAGGYPNYKLSFADKHTFSVPLETGGMMDYYSSFGPVGVEPLKLKPQLSGPGGNILSTYPLGPGSGYAISSGTSMSTPFAAASYMLIKSQLPHATVDQILERMQTTSTPLKWIYDTAILSATAQQGSGLINCYNAIFGTTLVSPGELNIGDATQSSPAKATITIKNDAYIAKAYRLSHQGAAYMDQILNPTGQNQFETGQLPNYGSAKFSSSVILLRPGQSTSVTMSISPPPGVDEEQLPIFGGFITITDITDPTAAILSVPYIARPYSLYNATYIPQIIAGQITVPGILCYNENTGEANYPANGTLACDFTDGSQINILGNLAQYTMLYRIDVVPVNTTLIPTHWAPGSPSTPPGYTYTPPASPPSSNVLGGVPSYGNIYNLNPTANIEYAADPQSTIVSNLPWAGSVTADGGSTLQLGSGDYRLLISVLRWGGNDSVTADYETWLGPIMTLS
;
A
#
# COMPACT_ATOMS: atom_id res chain seq x y z
N MET A 1 -6.97 -11.05 44.30
CA MET A 1 -7.37 -12.15 43.38
C MET A 1 -8.58 -11.76 42.52
N MET A 2 -8.74 -10.47 42.18
CA MET A 2 -9.86 -9.89 41.39
C MET A 2 -9.34 -8.85 40.38
N GLN A 3 -8.08 -8.96 39.94
CA GLN A 3 -7.43 -7.93 39.09
C GLN A 3 -6.98 -8.46 37.72
N TYR A 4 -7.27 -9.73 37.41
CA TYR A 4 -6.90 -10.38 36.14
C TYR A 4 -8.07 -10.49 35.15
N HIS A 5 -9.32 -10.32 35.59
CA HIS A 5 -10.50 -10.42 34.72
C HIS A 5 -10.73 -9.14 33.89
N ASP A 6 -10.48 -7.97 34.48
CA ASP A 6 -10.70 -6.67 33.83
C ASP A 6 -9.62 -6.33 32.78
N ILE A 7 -8.42 -6.90 32.88
CA ILE A 7 -7.35 -6.72 31.89
C ILE A 7 -7.66 -7.46 30.58
N ILE A 8 -8.35 -8.61 30.66
CA ILE A 8 -8.75 -9.39 29.49
C ILE A 8 -9.93 -8.71 28.75
N LEU A 9 -10.86 -8.10 29.48
CA LEU A 9 -11.95 -7.30 28.90
C LEU A 9 -11.45 -5.98 28.30
N CYS A 10 -10.43 -5.33 28.88
CA CYS A 10 -9.77 -4.18 28.26
C CYS A 10 -8.98 -4.55 27.00
N LEU A 11 -8.37 -5.73 26.94
CA LEU A 11 -7.72 -6.25 25.72
C LEU A 11 -8.74 -6.55 24.61
N LEU A 12 -9.93 -7.03 24.97
CA LEU A 12 -11.06 -7.22 24.04
C LEU A 12 -11.71 -5.89 23.59
N ALA A 13 -11.68 -4.85 24.44
CA ALA A 13 -12.23 -3.54 24.12
C ALA A 13 -11.28 -2.66 23.28
N TRP A 14 -9.97 -2.82 23.43
CA TRP A 14 -8.98 -2.18 22.55
C TRP A 14 -8.92 -2.83 21.17
N SER A 15 -9.27 -4.12 21.03
CA SER A 15 -9.41 -4.77 19.73
C SER A 15 -10.71 -4.44 18.99
N LEU A 16 -11.70 -3.82 19.66
CA LEU A 16 -12.93 -3.32 19.00
C LEU A 16 -12.72 -2.01 18.23
N GLY A 17 -11.53 -1.40 18.30
CA GLY A 17 -11.15 -0.20 17.55
C GLY A 17 -10.51 -0.46 16.18
N LEU A 18 -10.20 -1.71 15.84
CA LEU A 18 -9.85 -2.11 14.48
C LEU A 18 -11.07 -2.74 13.84
N SER A 19 -11.98 -1.90 13.35
CA SER A 19 -12.79 -2.34 12.21
C SER A 19 -11.82 -2.57 11.06
N VAL A 20 -11.42 -3.82 10.86
CA VAL A 20 -10.89 -4.24 9.56
C VAL A 20 -12.09 -4.18 8.62
N THR A 21 -12.29 -3.02 8.01
CA THR A 21 -13.31 -2.79 7.00
C THR A 21 -12.90 -3.56 5.77
N GLN A 22 -13.48 -4.76 5.59
CA GLN A 22 -13.56 -5.41 4.29
C GLN A 22 -13.98 -4.37 3.25
N ALA A 23 -13.24 -4.24 2.13
CA ALA A 23 -13.78 -3.52 0.98
C ALA A 23 -15.01 -4.30 0.51
N LYS A 24 -16.19 -3.80 0.87
CA LYS A 24 -17.45 -4.47 0.54
C LYS A 24 -17.59 -4.41 -0.99
N PRO A 25 -17.77 -5.54 -1.71
CA PRO A 25 -18.03 -5.46 -3.14
C PRO A 25 -19.18 -4.49 -3.38
N LEU A 26 -19.06 -3.66 -4.42
CA LEU A 26 -20.14 -2.75 -4.78
C LEU A 26 -21.38 -3.61 -5.00
N LEU A 27 -22.38 -3.41 -4.14
CA LEU A 27 -23.50 -4.34 -3.99
C LEU A 27 -24.12 -4.63 -5.36
N ASN A 28 -24.23 -5.93 -5.70
CA ASN A 28 -24.84 -6.42 -6.95
C ASN A 28 -24.22 -5.86 -8.24
N THR A 29 -22.93 -5.51 -8.23
CA THR A 29 -22.23 -4.93 -9.38
C THR A 29 -21.23 -5.93 -9.97
N TYR A 30 -21.25 -6.08 -11.30
CA TYR A 30 -20.45 -7.09 -12.01
C TYR A 30 -19.83 -6.55 -13.29
N ILE A 31 -18.61 -6.98 -13.60
CA ILE A 31 -18.02 -6.95 -14.94
C ILE A 31 -18.41 -8.25 -15.65
N VAL A 32 -18.98 -8.12 -16.84
CA VAL A 32 -19.41 -9.22 -17.70
C VAL A 32 -18.59 -9.19 -18.98
N GLN A 33 -17.71 -10.17 -19.14
CA GLN A 33 -16.94 -10.34 -20.37
C GLN A 33 -17.81 -10.94 -21.46
N LEU A 34 -17.71 -10.38 -22.66
CA LEU A 34 -18.50 -10.79 -23.82
C LEU A 34 -17.62 -11.38 -24.91
N ALA A 35 -18.19 -12.30 -25.70
CA ALA A 35 -17.46 -13.04 -26.72
C ALA A 35 -16.95 -12.18 -27.90
N ASN A 36 -17.56 -11.02 -28.16
CA ASN A 36 -17.13 -10.06 -29.18
C ASN A 36 -17.80 -8.69 -29.01
N SER A 37 -17.28 -7.67 -29.69
CA SER A 37 -17.73 -6.27 -29.59
C SER A 37 -19.12 -6.04 -30.18
N SER A 38 -19.51 -6.82 -31.19
CA SER A 38 -20.77 -6.65 -31.91
C SER A 38 -22.00 -6.80 -31.01
N ILE A 39 -21.87 -7.51 -29.89
CA ILE A 39 -22.94 -7.70 -28.92
C ILE A 39 -22.94 -6.69 -27.77
N VAL A 40 -21.87 -5.92 -27.53
CA VAL A 40 -21.76 -5.00 -26.37
C VAL A 40 -22.91 -4.01 -26.34
N ASN A 41 -23.14 -3.29 -27.43
CA ASN A 41 -24.19 -2.26 -27.49
C ASN A 41 -25.60 -2.85 -27.42
N SER A 42 -25.78 -4.08 -27.91
CA SER A 42 -27.04 -4.83 -27.83
C SER A 42 -27.16 -5.70 -26.58
N PHE A 43 -26.17 -5.68 -25.68
CA PHE A 43 -26.18 -6.52 -24.49
C PHE A 43 -27.22 -5.94 -23.51
N LEU A 44 -28.28 -6.73 -23.29
CA LEU A 44 -29.38 -6.58 -22.32
C LEU A 44 -30.65 -5.70 -22.59
N PRO A 45 -31.14 -5.41 -23.81
CA PRO A 45 -32.47 -4.79 -23.95
C PRO A 45 -33.71 -5.72 -23.77
N SER A 46 -33.60 -7.06 -23.80
CA SER A 46 -34.80 -7.94 -23.77
C SER A 46 -34.65 -9.35 -23.17
N THR A 47 -33.46 -9.74 -22.71
CA THR A 47 -33.14 -11.13 -22.32
C THR A 47 -32.99 -11.35 -20.82
N PHE A 48 -32.93 -10.29 -20.01
CA PHE A 48 -32.77 -10.37 -18.56
C PHE A 48 -33.94 -9.69 -17.87
N ALA A 49 -34.68 -10.46 -17.07
CA ALA A 49 -35.96 -10.03 -16.50
C ALA A 49 -35.83 -9.04 -15.32
N GLN A 50 -34.62 -8.83 -14.80
CA GLN A 50 -34.35 -7.94 -13.66
C GLN A 50 -33.95 -6.55 -14.14
N ASN A 51 -34.28 -5.52 -13.34
CA ASN A 51 -33.84 -4.15 -13.60
C ASN A 51 -32.34 -4.01 -13.35
N TYR A 52 -31.64 -3.36 -14.28
CA TYR A 52 -30.20 -3.14 -14.21
C TYR A 52 -29.83 -1.73 -14.68
N THR A 53 -28.65 -1.27 -14.27
CA THR A 53 -28.02 -0.05 -14.78
C THR A 53 -26.65 -0.41 -15.35
N ILE A 54 -26.37 0.00 -16.59
CA ILE A 54 -25.01 -0.12 -17.15
C ILE A 54 -24.16 0.99 -16.55
N ARG A 55 -23.00 0.61 -16.02
CA ARG A 55 -21.99 1.54 -15.51
C ARG A 55 -21.00 1.88 -16.62
N HIS A 56 -20.31 0.86 -17.15
CA HIS A 56 -19.34 1.03 -18.23
C HIS A 56 -19.57 0.06 -19.40
N ARG A 57 -19.16 0.47 -20.59
CA ARG A 57 -19.10 -0.39 -21.79
C ARG A 57 -17.66 -0.48 -22.25
N PHE A 58 -17.14 -1.70 -22.36
CA PHE A 58 -15.76 -1.96 -22.73
C PHE A 58 -15.72 -2.46 -24.18
N ASN A 59 -15.13 -1.65 -25.07
CA ASN A 59 -15.08 -1.89 -26.51
C ASN A 59 -13.64 -1.94 -27.06
N SER A 60 -12.68 -2.46 -26.29
CA SER A 60 -11.30 -2.63 -26.76
C SER A 60 -11.14 -4.05 -27.30
N GLU A 61 -11.39 -4.24 -28.60
CA GLU A 61 -11.41 -5.58 -29.24
C GLU A 61 -10.11 -6.39 -29.05
N GLU A 62 -8.97 -5.70 -28.89
CA GLU A 62 -7.66 -6.32 -28.70
C GLU A 62 -7.28 -6.55 -27.22
N LEU A 63 -7.97 -5.92 -26.28
CA LEU A 63 -7.63 -5.99 -24.85
C LEU A 63 -8.75 -6.62 -24.03
N PHE A 64 -9.94 -6.04 -24.07
CA PHE A 64 -11.10 -6.53 -23.33
C PHE A 64 -12.40 -6.01 -23.94
N THR A 65 -13.39 -6.91 -24.03
CA THR A 65 -14.73 -6.60 -24.50
C THR A 65 -15.77 -7.06 -23.50
N GLY A 66 -16.68 -6.16 -23.12
CA GLY A 66 -17.69 -6.47 -22.11
C GLY A 66 -18.54 -5.29 -21.68
N VAL A 67 -19.26 -5.46 -20.57
CA VAL A 67 -19.96 -4.37 -19.88
C VAL A 67 -19.75 -4.50 -18.37
N SER A 68 -19.88 -3.40 -17.62
CA SER A 68 -20.16 -3.47 -16.19
C SER A 68 -21.56 -2.97 -15.89
N LEU A 69 -22.21 -3.60 -14.92
CA LEU A 69 -23.61 -3.32 -14.58
C LEU A 69 -23.88 -3.51 -13.09
N THR A 70 -24.85 -2.76 -12.57
CA THR A 70 -25.43 -2.94 -11.24
C THR A 70 -26.85 -3.49 -11.38
N LEU A 71 -27.17 -4.56 -10.66
CA LEU A 71 -28.51 -5.10 -10.57
C LEU A 71 -29.29 -4.37 -9.46
N THR A 72 -30.44 -3.80 -9.83
CA THR A 72 -31.24 -2.93 -8.94
C THR A 72 -32.44 -3.64 -8.31
N ASP A 73 -32.86 -4.78 -8.86
CA ASP A 73 -33.85 -5.67 -8.27
C ASP A 73 -33.29 -7.10 -8.22
N THR A 74 -32.83 -7.50 -7.04
CA THR A 74 -32.21 -8.82 -6.82
C THR A 74 -33.20 -9.88 -6.36
N ASN A 75 -34.42 -9.51 -5.95
CA ASN A 75 -35.35 -10.39 -5.24
C ASN A 75 -34.68 -11.15 -4.07
N ASP A 76 -33.84 -10.46 -3.29
CA ASP A 76 -33.05 -11.01 -2.18
C ASP A 76 -32.12 -12.18 -2.58
N ALA A 77 -31.78 -12.33 -3.86
CA ALA A 77 -30.83 -13.34 -4.31
C ALA A 77 -29.40 -12.98 -3.91
N SER A 78 -28.62 -13.99 -3.49
CA SER A 78 -27.19 -13.82 -3.19
C SER A 78 -26.34 -13.58 -4.45
N ASP A 79 -25.16 -12.98 -4.28
CA ASP A 79 -24.21 -12.71 -5.38
C ASP A 79 -23.85 -13.96 -6.20
N ILE A 80 -23.78 -15.13 -5.54
CA ILE A 80 -23.54 -16.42 -6.20
C ILE A 80 -24.65 -16.73 -7.21
N VAL A 81 -25.91 -16.53 -6.80
CA VAL A 81 -27.08 -16.78 -7.66
C VAL A 81 -27.13 -15.78 -8.80
N LEU A 82 -26.87 -14.50 -8.53
CA LEU A 82 -26.87 -13.44 -9.54
C LEU A 82 -25.76 -13.65 -10.57
N SER A 83 -24.54 -13.95 -10.12
CA SER A 83 -23.41 -14.28 -11.00
C SER A 83 -23.70 -15.50 -11.88
N ALA A 84 -24.29 -16.56 -11.31
CA ALA A 84 -24.67 -17.75 -12.08
C ALA A 84 -25.73 -17.45 -13.16
N ARG A 85 -26.71 -16.58 -12.86
CA ARG A 85 -27.72 -16.14 -13.84
C ARG A 85 -27.07 -15.36 -14.98
N LEU A 86 -26.16 -14.44 -14.68
CA LEU A 86 -25.45 -13.66 -15.69
C LEU A 86 -24.60 -14.57 -16.62
N ARG A 87 -23.92 -15.57 -16.06
CA ARG A 87 -23.12 -16.54 -16.84
C ARG A 87 -23.95 -17.38 -17.83
N GLN A 88 -25.25 -17.54 -17.61
CA GLN A 88 -26.13 -18.29 -18.50
C GLN A 88 -26.61 -17.47 -19.71
N LEU A 89 -26.33 -16.17 -19.75
CA LEU A 89 -26.76 -15.31 -20.84
C LEU A 89 -25.96 -15.61 -22.12
N PRO A 90 -26.62 -15.62 -23.30
CA PRO A 90 -25.92 -15.84 -24.57
C PRO A 90 -24.80 -14.83 -24.79
N GLY A 91 -23.60 -15.32 -25.14
CA GLY A 91 -22.44 -14.49 -25.46
C GLY A 91 -21.61 -14.05 -24.27
N VAL A 92 -21.98 -14.42 -23.04
CA VAL A 92 -21.17 -14.20 -21.83
C VAL A 92 -20.06 -15.23 -21.75
N VAL A 93 -18.83 -14.75 -21.51
CA VAL A 93 -17.62 -15.57 -21.36
C VAL A 93 -17.29 -15.75 -19.88
N SER A 94 -17.30 -14.66 -19.11
CA SER A 94 -17.00 -14.66 -17.68
C SER A 94 -17.79 -13.55 -16.98
N VAL A 95 -17.94 -13.69 -15.66
CA VAL A 95 -18.63 -12.72 -14.79
C VAL A 95 -17.81 -12.59 -13.52
N PHE A 96 -17.41 -11.36 -13.21
CA PHE A 96 -16.57 -10.98 -12.09
C PHE A 96 -17.27 -9.91 -11.24
N PRO A 97 -17.47 -10.11 -9.92
CA PRO A 97 -17.98 -9.08 -9.01
C PRO A 97 -17.07 -7.86 -8.96
N VAL A 98 -17.62 -6.66 -8.80
CA VAL A 98 -16.82 -5.43 -8.76
C VAL A 98 -16.47 -5.06 -7.32
N PRO A 99 -15.20 -5.19 -6.89
CA PRO A 99 -14.77 -4.66 -5.60
C PRO A 99 -14.72 -3.13 -5.63
N ALA A 100 -14.92 -2.53 -4.46
CA ALA A 100 -14.57 -1.14 -4.22
C ALA A 100 -13.04 -0.99 -4.15
N VAL A 101 -12.55 0.15 -4.63
CA VAL A 101 -11.14 0.52 -4.64
C VAL A 101 -11.06 1.94 -4.11
N THR A 102 -10.18 2.20 -3.15
CA THR A 102 -9.94 3.54 -2.60
C THR A 102 -8.62 4.12 -3.16
N PRO A 103 -8.36 5.42 -2.94
CA PRO A 103 -7.02 5.97 -3.06
C PRO A 103 -6.13 5.46 -1.91
N PRO A 104 -4.80 5.28 -2.10
CA PRO A 104 -3.91 4.89 -1.02
C PRO A 104 -3.95 5.97 0.05
N LYS A 105 -3.96 5.55 1.33
CA LYS A 105 -3.83 6.49 2.46
C LYS A 105 -2.60 7.35 2.24
N LEU A 106 -2.77 8.67 2.21
CA LEU A 106 -1.62 9.56 2.15
C LEU A 106 -0.75 9.33 3.38
N ALA A 107 0.53 9.09 3.15
CA ALA A 107 1.44 8.84 4.24
C ALA A 107 1.77 10.16 4.90
N SER A 108 1.35 10.28 6.15
CA SER A 108 1.54 11.51 6.88
C SER A 108 1.93 11.21 8.32
N VAL A 109 2.87 12.01 8.82
CA VAL A 109 3.08 12.17 10.28
C VAL A 109 1.88 12.91 10.91
N VAL A 110 1.00 13.43 10.05
CA VAL A 110 -0.19 14.23 10.32
C VAL A 110 -1.40 13.41 9.89
N ALA A 111 -2.11 12.77 10.81
CA ALA A 111 -3.29 11.98 10.49
C ALA A 111 -4.22 12.78 9.56
N ALA A 112 -4.36 12.33 8.31
CA ALA A 112 -5.32 12.90 7.37
C ALA A 112 -6.71 12.61 7.93
N ARG A 113 -7.38 13.66 8.42
CA ARG A 113 -8.81 13.59 8.72
C ARG A 113 -9.58 14.05 7.49
N ASP A 114 -10.58 13.26 7.13
CA ASP A 114 -11.66 13.65 6.24
C ASP A 114 -12.14 15.07 6.56
N VAL A 115 -11.79 16.01 5.69
CA VAL A 115 -12.50 17.28 5.65
C VAL A 115 -13.83 16.97 5.00
N SER A 116 -14.84 16.66 5.81
CA SER A 116 -16.23 16.63 5.39
C SER A 116 -16.48 17.86 4.51
N ALA A 117 -16.88 17.61 3.26
CA ALA A 117 -17.13 18.58 2.21
C ALA A 117 -17.49 19.97 2.74
N SER A 118 -16.53 20.90 2.68
CA SER A 118 -16.90 22.31 2.72
C SER A 118 -17.74 22.57 1.47
N PRO A 119 -18.89 23.25 1.58
CA PRO A 119 -19.72 23.53 0.43
C PRO A 119 -18.90 24.28 -0.63
N TYR A 120 -18.94 23.75 -1.85
CA TYR A 120 -18.42 24.33 -3.08
C TYR A 120 -18.64 25.85 -3.13
N GLU A 121 -17.63 26.64 -2.78
CA GLU A 121 -17.50 28.00 -3.30
C GLU A 121 -16.64 27.91 -4.56
N GLU A 122 -17.23 28.27 -5.71
CA GLU A 122 -16.48 28.54 -6.93
C GLU A 122 -15.39 29.57 -6.60
N TYR A 123 -14.14 29.11 -6.46
CA TYR A 123 -13.03 30.03 -6.28
C TYR A 123 -12.88 30.86 -7.57
N PRO A 124 -12.90 32.20 -7.48
CA PRO A 124 -12.75 33.06 -8.65
C PRO A 124 -11.40 32.82 -9.33
N SER A 125 -11.33 33.15 -10.63
CA SER A 125 -10.15 33.12 -11.52
C SER A 125 -8.80 33.01 -10.79
N PRO A 126 -7.90 32.10 -11.23
CA PRO A 126 -6.64 31.82 -10.54
C PRO A 126 -5.87 33.11 -10.24
N GLN A 127 -5.57 33.33 -8.97
CA GLN A 127 -4.72 34.44 -8.54
C GLN A 127 -3.30 34.16 -9.03
N PRO A 128 -2.58 35.16 -9.58
CA PRO A 128 -1.18 34.99 -9.95
C PRO A 128 -0.36 34.59 -8.72
N MET A 129 0.32 33.44 -8.78
CA MET A 129 1.27 33.06 -7.74
C MET A 129 2.46 34.02 -7.73
N THR A 130 2.88 34.44 -6.53
CA THR A 130 4.10 35.24 -6.39
C THR A 130 5.32 34.32 -6.50
N PRO A 131 6.26 34.59 -7.41
CA PRO A 131 7.49 33.82 -7.50
C PRO A 131 8.30 33.87 -6.19
N ILE A 132 8.65 32.71 -5.66
CA ILE A 132 9.52 32.54 -4.51
C ILE A 132 10.97 32.50 -4.98
N VAL A 133 11.78 33.39 -4.42
CA VAL A 133 13.21 33.47 -4.76
C VAL A 133 14.00 32.53 -3.86
N GLY A 134 14.72 31.58 -4.45
CA GLY A 134 15.64 30.71 -3.74
C GLY A 134 16.96 31.41 -3.37
N THR A 135 17.57 30.98 -2.26
CA THR A 135 18.98 31.29 -1.97
C THR A 135 19.92 30.38 -2.77
N LYS A 136 21.24 30.63 -2.72
CA LYS A 136 22.26 29.72 -3.29
C LYS A 136 22.21 28.29 -2.75
N ASN A 137 21.61 28.07 -1.57
CA ASN A 137 21.51 26.77 -0.93
C ASN A 137 20.15 26.08 -1.17
N SER A 138 19.27 26.65 -2.00
CA SER A 138 18.01 26.02 -2.37
C SER A 138 18.28 24.83 -3.32
N LYS A 139 17.74 23.66 -2.96
CA LYS A 139 17.90 22.38 -3.67
C LYS A 139 16.54 21.75 -3.97
N LEU A 140 15.64 22.53 -4.58
CA LEU A 140 14.28 22.08 -4.91
C LEU A 140 14.27 20.82 -5.80
N ALA A 141 15.26 20.68 -6.68
CA ALA A 141 15.40 19.53 -7.59
C ALA A 141 16.14 18.32 -6.97
N SER A 142 16.33 18.26 -5.64
CA SER A 142 17.01 17.16 -4.93
C SER A 142 16.52 15.76 -5.37
N PRO A 143 15.21 15.48 -5.54
CA PRO A 143 14.74 14.20 -6.06
C PRO A 143 15.32 13.82 -7.45
N LEU A 144 15.49 14.81 -8.34
CA LEU A 144 16.08 14.59 -9.67
C LEU A 144 17.59 14.34 -9.58
N GLU A 145 18.28 15.01 -8.67
CA GLU A 145 19.72 14.83 -8.42
C GLU A 145 20.02 13.42 -7.87
N MET A 146 19.21 12.95 -6.91
CA MET A 146 19.34 11.63 -6.28
C MET A 146 19.29 10.48 -7.30
N THR A 147 18.59 10.68 -8.41
CA THR A 147 18.29 9.64 -9.41
C THR A 147 19.02 9.87 -10.75
N GLY A 148 19.87 10.90 -10.82
CA GLY A 148 20.65 11.25 -12.00
C GLY A 148 19.85 11.86 -13.15
N ILE A 149 18.60 12.28 -12.90
CA ILE A 149 17.74 12.91 -13.91
C ILE A 149 18.21 14.33 -14.22
N ASP A 150 18.77 15.05 -13.25
CA ASP A 150 19.45 16.33 -13.45
C ASP A 150 20.50 16.28 -14.58
N LYS A 151 21.28 15.18 -14.62
CA LYS A 151 22.26 14.91 -15.67
C LYS A 151 21.58 14.68 -17.02
N LEU A 152 20.46 13.96 -17.05
CA LEU A 152 19.68 13.74 -18.28
C LEU A 152 19.12 15.05 -18.84
N HIS A 153 18.58 15.90 -17.97
CA HIS A 153 18.07 17.21 -18.33
C HIS A 153 19.17 18.10 -18.91
N SER A 154 20.39 18.04 -18.37
CA SER A 154 21.55 18.76 -18.91
C SER A 154 21.94 18.32 -20.32
N LEU A 155 21.56 17.09 -20.72
CA LEU A 155 21.75 16.53 -22.06
C LEU A 155 20.53 16.75 -22.98
N GLY A 156 19.48 17.43 -22.49
CA GLY A 156 18.24 17.65 -23.24
C GLY A 156 17.28 16.45 -23.28
N ILE A 157 17.53 15.41 -22.49
CA ILE A 157 16.63 14.24 -22.39
C ILE A 157 15.54 14.56 -21.36
N LYS A 158 14.39 15.04 -21.85
CA LYS A 158 13.28 15.57 -21.02
C LYS A 158 11.90 14.95 -21.32
N GLY A 159 11.86 13.86 -22.07
CA GLY A 159 10.63 13.11 -22.38
C GLY A 159 9.84 13.62 -23.60
N ARG A 160 10.46 14.39 -24.50
CA ARG A 160 9.80 14.89 -25.71
C ARG A 160 9.20 13.76 -26.55
N GLY A 161 7.94 13.91 -26.93
CA GLY A 161 7.23 12.98 -27.80
C GLY A 161 6.68 11.74 -27.08
N MET A 162 6.96 11.61 -25.78
CA MET A 162 6.40 10.55 -24.95
C MET A 162 5.05 10.97 -24.35
N LYS A 163 4.22 9.97 -24.03
CA LYS A 163 2.89 10.13 -23.44
C LYS A 163 2.77 9.34 -22.14
N ILE A 164 2.27 9.99 -21.09
CA ILE A 164 1.96 9.37 -19.80
C ILE A 164 0.48 9.52 -19.49
N ALA A 165 -0.17 8.44 -19.06
CA ALA A 165 -1.51 8.46 -18.49
C ALA A 165 -1.47 8.41 -16.96
N PHE A 166 -2.32 9.19 -16.30
CA PHE A 166 -2.60 9.10 -14.87
C PHE A 166 -4.03 8.62 -14.65
N LEU A 167 -4.21 7.64 -13.76
CA LEU A 167 -5.52 7.28 -13.20
C LEU A 167 -5.53 7.80 -11.76
N ASP A 168 -6.24 8.90 -11.52
CA ASP A 168 -6.16 9.65 -10.26
C ASP A 168 -7.42 10.49 -9.99
N THR A 169 -7.38 11.43 -9.03
CA THR A 169 -8.52 12.28 -8.62
C THR A 169 -8.89 13.40 -9.60
N GLY A 170 -8.15 13.54 -10.70
CA GLY A 170 -8.31 14.60 -11.70
C GLY A 170 -7.15 15.60 -11.69
N VAL A 171 -7.27 16.69 -12.46
CA VAL A 171 -6.18 17.68 -12.58
C VAL A 171 -6.69 19.10 -12.73
N ASP A 172 -6.09 20.03 -11.99
CA ASP A 172 -6.22 21.47 -12.27
C ASP A 172 -5.24 21.85 -13.39
N TYR A 173 -5.62 21.58 -14.64
CA TYR A 173 -4.81 21.89 -15.80
C TYR A 173 -4.60 23.40 -16.03
N ARG A 174 -5.33 24.27 -15.32
CA ARG A 174 -5.13 25.73 -15.36
C ARG A 174 -3.80 26.12 -14.70
N HIS A 175 -3.21 25.22 -13.90
CA HIS A 175 -1.92 25.43 -13.25
C HIS A 175 -0.83 25.81 -14.28
N PRO A 176 -0.14 26.96 -14.13
CA PRO A 176 0.85 27.42 -15.11
C PRO A 176 2.00 26.44 -15.35
N ALA A 177 2.46 25.74 -14.30
CA ALA A 177 3.48 24.70 -14.42
C ALA A 177 3.00 23.46 -15.20
N LEU A 178 1.68 23.30 -15.36
CA LEU A 178 1.05 22.22 -16.13
C LEU A 178 0.58 22.69 -17.52
N GLY A 179 1.08 23.84 -17.99
CA GLY A 179 0.80 24.36 -19.34
C GLY A 179 -0.47 25.20 -19.46
N GLY A 180 -1.23 25.40 -18.36
CA GLY A 180 -2.31 26.37 -18.27
C GLY A 180 -3.51 26.12 -19.19
N GLY A 181 -3.77 24.87 -19.60
CA GLY A 181 -4.91 24.51 -20.43
C GLY A 181 -5.02 23.02 -20.72
N PHE A 182 -6.12 22.63 -21.37
CA PHE A 182 -6.49 21.25 -21.65
C PHE A 182 -6.79 21.03 -23.14
N GLY A 183 -6.40 19.86 -23.65
CA GLY A 183 -6.69 19.40 -24.99
C GLY A 183 -5.52 19.54 -25.97
N PRO A 184 -5.77 19.31 -27.28
CA PRO A 184 -4.71 19.27 -28.28
C PRO A 184 -3.84 20.54 -28.30
N GLY A 185 -2.52 20.37 -28.17
CA GLY A 185 -1.55 21.46 -28.13
C GLY A 185 -1.21 21.96 -26.73
N HIS A 186 -1.94 21.51 -25.70
CA HIS A 186 -1.57 21.71 -24.29
C HIS A 186 -0.74 20.53 -23.76
N LYS A 187 -0.15 20.72 -22.58
CA LYS A 187 0.57 19.65 -21.86
C LYS A 187 -0.38 18.55 -21.39
N ILE A 188 -1.51 18.93 -20.79
CA ILE A 188 -2.62 18.00 -20.55
C ILE A 188 -3.36 17.86 -21.88
N ALA A 189 -2.90 16.91 -22.69
CA ALA A 189 -3.24 16.78 -24.10
C ALA A 189 -4.59 16.08 -24.32
N GLY A 190 -5.01 15.25 -23.37
CA GLY A 190 -6.27 14.51 -23.38
C GLY A 190 -6.61 13.97 -22.00
N GLY A 191 -7.67 13.19 -21.93
CA GLY A 191 -8.18 12.68 -20.67
C GLY A 191 -9.69 12.55 -20.66
N TYR A 192 -10.20 12.06 -19.54
CA TYR A 192 -11.60 11.75 -19.35
C TYR A 192 -11.92 11.71 -17.86
N SER A 193 -13.13 12.11 -17.49
CA SER A 193 -13.65 11.93 -16.14
C SER A 193 -14.77 10.91 -16.10
N PHE A 194 -14.55 9.89 -15.27
CA PHE A 194 -15.54 8.89 -14.89
C PHE A 194 -16.29 9.28 -13.61
N MET A 195 -15.83 10.30 -12.88
CA MET A 195 -16.41 10.73 -11.61
C MET A 195 -16.51 12.24 -11.48
N ASP A 196 -17.61 12.72 -10.91
CA ASP A 196 -17.71 14.12 -10.48
C ASP A 196 -17.14 14.31 -9.08
N ASP A 197 -17.24 15.54 -8.58
CA ASP A 197 -16.71 15.97 -7.30
C ASP A 197 -17.34 15.27 -6.10
N SER A 198 -18.56 14.75 -6.25
CA SER A 198 -19.27 13.98 -5.22
C SER A 198 -18.95 12.48 -5.25
N GLY A 199 -18.08 12.05 -6.17
CA GLY A 199 -17.79 10.63 -6.41
C GLY A 199 -18.87 9.92 -7.22
N ALA A 200 -19.85 10.64 -7.79
CA ALA A 200 -20.86 10.04 -8.62
C ALA A 200 -20.31 9.75 -10.03
N LEU A 201 -20.74 8.62 -10.62
CA LEU A 201 -20.33 8.27 -11.97
C LEU A 201 -20.83 9.30 -12.99
N VAL A 202 -19.91 9.77 -13.83
CA VAL A 202 -20.20 10.66 -14.96
C VAL A 202 -19.48 10.19 -16.22
N ASN A 203 -19.89 10.77 -17.35
CA ASN A 203 -19.28 10.57 -18.65
C ASN A 203 -18.89 11.95 -19.18
N SER A 204 -17.70 12.42 -18.76
CA SER A 204 -17.20 13.75 -19.13
C SER A 204 -15.86 13.62 -19.84
N THR A 205 -15.70 14.34 -20.95
CA THR A 205 -14.40 14.43 -21.64
C THR A 205 -13.43 15.40 -20.98
N ASP A 206 -13.84 16.02 -19.87
CA ASP A 206 -13.03 16.96 -19.11
C ASP A 206 -12.62 16.32 -17.76
N PRO A 207 -11.31 16.07 -17.53
CA PRO A 207 -10.78 15.52 -16.28
C PRO A 207 -10.50 16.58 -15.21
N PHE A 208 -11.02 17.79 -15.39
CA PHE A 208 -10.84 18.89 -14.44
C PHE A 208 -11.21 18.50 -13.01
N ALA A 209 -10.35 18.88 -12.06
CA ALA A 209 -10.62 18.85 -10.63
C ALA A 209 -9.79 19.93 -9.94
N ASP A 210 -10.42 20.80 -9.14
CA ASP A 210 -9.75 21.82 -8.33
C ASP A 210 -10.01 21.68 -6.83
N CYS A 211 -10.30 20.45 -6.40
CA CYS A 211 -10.50 20.08 -5.02
C CYS A 211 -9.23 20.37 -4.19
N LEU A 212 -9.34 21.22 -3.17
CA LEU A 212 -8.22 21.51 -2.26
C LEU A 212 -8.08 20.51 -1.12
N SER A 213 -9.04 19.59 -0.92
CA SER A 213 -8.90 18.50 0.07
C SER A 213 -7.65 17.67 -0.20
N ASP A 214 -7.02 17.14 0.86
CA ASP A 214 -5.78 16.34 0.78
C ASP A 214 -5.83 15.25 -0.30
N VAL A 215 -6.99 14.60 -0.45
CA VAL A 215 -7.18 13.54 -1.46
C VAL A 215 -7.62 14.13 -2.80
N GLY A 216 -8.44 15.18 -2.82
CA GLY A 216 -8.95 15.78 -4.05
C GLY A 216 -7.85 16.46 -4.89
N GLY A 217 -6.82 17.04 -4.26
CA GLY A 217 -5.72 17.70 -4.98
C GLY A 217 -4.62 16.75 -5.46
N HIS A 218 -4.70 15.47 -5.09
CA HIS A 218 -3.71 14.43 -5.31
C HIS A 218 -3.30 14.27 -6.79
N GLY A 219 -4.27 14.21 -7.70
CA GLY A 219 -4.01 14.05 -9.14
C GLY A 219 -3.22 15.21 -9.76
N THR A 220 -3.40 16.42 -9.24
CA THR A 220 -2.59 17.59 -9.64
C THR A 220 -1.15 17.48 -9.11
N HIS A 221 -0.98 16.92 -7.91
CA HIS A 221 0.33 16.68 -7.30
C HIS A 221 1.16 15.66 -8.07
N VAL A 222 0.60 14.48 -8.34
CA VAL A 222 1.31 13.44 -9.10
C VAL A 222 1.67 13.88 -10.51
N THR A 223 0.79 14.66 -11.17
CA THR A 223 1.04 15.20 -12.51
C THR A 223 2.23 16.15 -12.51
N GLY A 224 2.37 16.97 -11.46
CA GLY A 224 3.50 17.88 -11.29
C GLY A 224 4.83 17.16 -11.11
N ILE A 225 4.88 16.11 -10.28
CA ILE A 225 6.08 15.31 -10.03
C ILE A 225 6.66 14.80 -11.34
N ALA A 226 5.77 14.26 -12.18
CA ALA A 226 6.16 13.71 -13.46
C ALA A 226 6.49 14.78 -14.50
N THR A 227 5.72 15.87 -14.59
CA THR A 227 5.72 16.68 -15.82
C THR A 227 5.69 18.19 -15.66
N MET A 228 5.75 18.76 -14.44
CA MET A 228 5.70 20.21 -14.28
C MET A 228 6.84 20.92 -15.03
N GLN A 229 6.55 22.08 -15.56
CA GLN A 229 7.48 22.93 -16.29
C GLN A 229 7.88 24.13 -15.45
N ARG A 230 9.12 24.58 -15.64
CA ARG A 230 9.52 25.92 -15.23
C ARG A 230 8.71 26.96 -15.99
N CYS A 231 8.19 27.95 -15.29
CA CYS A 231 7.48 29.06 -15.90
C CYS A 231 7.65 30.36 -15.11
N ALA A 232 7.55 31.51 -15.79
CA ALA A 232 7.75 32.80 -15.14
C ALA A 232 6.65 33.16 -14.11
N SER A 233 5.47 32.57 -14.27
CA SER A 233 4.31 32.72 -13.37
C SER A 233 4.21 31.60 -12.34
N CYS A 234 5.23 30.73 -12.24
CA CYS A 234 5.29 29.64 -11.28
C CYS A 234 5.87 30.18 -9.96
N ALA A 235 5.42 29.63 -8.83
CA ALA A 235 5.98 30.01 -7.53
C ALA A 235 7.43 29.53 -7.38
N PHE A 236 7.75 28.33 -7.88
CA PHE A 236 9.06 27.71 -7.70
C PHE A 236 9.76 27.44 -9.03
N ASP A 237 11.08 27.66 -9.06
CA ASP A 237 11.93 27.34 -10.21
C ASP A 237 12.34 25.86 -10.23
N ILE A 238 11.37 24.99 -10.49
CA ILE A 238 11.53 23.53 -10.51
C ILE A 238 10.82 22.95 -11.74
N GLU A 239 11.29 21.80 -12.22
CA GLU A 239 10.64 20.99 -13.24
C GLU A 239 10.46 19.55 -12.75
N GLY A 240 9.50 18.82 -13.32
CA GLY A 240 9.26 17.41 -13.05
C GLY A 240 10.27 16.50 -13.74
N VAL A 241 10.09 15.18 -13.59
CA VAL A 241 10.99 14.17 -14.18
C VAL A 241 11.08 14.28 -15.70
N ALA A 242 9.95 14.40 -16.39
CA ALA A 242 9.84 14.44 -17.84
C ALA A 242 8.97 15.64 -18.29
N PRO A 243 9.51 16.87 -18.20
CA PRO A 243 8.73 18.10 -18.38
C PRO A 243 8.30 18.36 -19.83
N GLU A 244 8.80 17.60 -20.82
CA GLU A 244 8.40 17.72 -22.23
C GLU A 244 7.43 16.63 -22.70
N ALA A 245 6.99 15.74 -21.80
CA ALA A 245 5.99 14.73 -22.11
C ALA A 245 4.56 15.30 -22.16
N SER A 246 3.70 14.64 -22.94
CA SER A 246 2.26 14.89 -22.99
C SER A 246 1.54 14.04 -21.94
N VAL A 247 0.54 14.63 -21.29
CA VAL A 247 -0.21 14.01 -20.20
C VAL A 247 -1.64 13.69 -20.64
N TYR A 248 -2.12 12.52 -20.23
CA TYR A 248 -3.52 12.11 -20.35
C TYR A 248 -4.06 11.83 -18.95
N MET A 249 -5.04 12.62 -18.49
CA MET A 249 -5.58 12.47 -17.14
C MET A 249 -6.92 11.73 -17.16
N TYR A 250 -7.01 10.65 -16.40
CA TYR A 250 -8.21 9.86 -16.20
C TYR A 250 -8.68 10.00 -14.77
N ARG A 251 -9.73 10.80 -14.57
CA ARG A 251 -10.31 11.04 -13.26
C ARG A 251 -11.20 9.86 -12.86
N VAL A 252 -10.80 9.14 -11.82
CA VAL A 252 -11.46 7.91 -11.33
C VAL A 252 -11.96 8.02 -9.90
N PHE A 253 -11.74 9.17 -9.23
CA PHE A 253 -12.23 9.48 -7.88
C PHE A 253 -12.90 10.86 -7.81
N GLY A 254 -13.72 11.04 -6.77
CA GLY A 254 -14.30 12.33 -6.36
C GLY A 254 -13.32 13.19 -5.53
N CYS A 255 -13.77 14.38 -5.12
CA CYS A 255 -12.96 15.28 -4.30
C CYS A 255 -12.72 14.76 -2.87
N ASP A 256 -13.63 13.94 -2.37
CA ASP A 256 -13.53 13.32 -1.05
C ASP A 256 -12.56 12.13 -1.03
N GLY A 257 -12.10 11.66 -2.20
CA GLY A 257 -11.31 10.45 -2.27
C GLY A 257 -12.09 9.18 -1.91
N GLY A 258 -13.41 9.20 -2.07
CA GLY A 258 -14.26 8.06 -1.76
C GLY A 258 -13.97 6.83 -2.64
N GLU A 259 -14.62 5.72 -2.29
CA GLU A 259 -14.51 4.45 -3.02
C GLU A 259 -14.98 4.56 -4.48
N ALA A 260 -14.21 3.98 -5.39
CA ALA A 260 -14.56 3.79 -6.79
C ALA A 260 -14.57 2.31 -7.16
N GLY A 261 -15.52 1.89 -8.00
CA GLY A 261 -15.56 0.51 -8.47
C GLY A 261 -14.33 0.16 -9.29
N LEU A 262 -13.78 -1.04 -9.13
CA LEU A 262 -12.68 -1.54 -9.97
C LEU A 262 -13.01 -1.46 -11.46
N ASP A 263 -14.28 -1.60 -11.84
CA ASP A 263 -14.76 -1.43 -13.21
C ASP A 263 -14.45 -0.06 -13.81
N THR A 264 -14.39 0.98 -12.97
CA THR A 264 -14.08 2.36 -13.36
C THR A 264 -12.59 2.53 -13.62
N HIS A 265 -11.74 2.02 -12.73
CA HIS A 265 -10.30 1.95 -12.94
C HIS A 265 -9.94 1.12 -14.18
N PHE A 266 -10.65 0.01 -14.37
CA PHE A 266 -10.50 -0.85 -15.52
C PHE A 266 -10.89 -0.15 -16.83
N ALA A 267 -11.98 0.62 -16.83
CA ALA A 267 -12.39 1.43 -17.98
C ALA A 267 -11.33 2.49 -18.33
N ALA A 268 -10.80 3.18 -17.33
CA ALA A 268 -9.75 4.18 -17.51
C ALA A 268 -8.45 3.57 -18.05
N MET A 269 -8.05 2.40 -17.54
CA MET A 269 -6.85 1.69 -17.98
C MET A 269 -6.95 1.27 -19.45
N LEU A 270 -8.13 0.77 -19.88
CA LEU A 270 -8.39 0.43 -21.28
C LEU A 270 -8.38 1.67 -22.19
N MET A 271 -9.00 2.77 -21.75
CA MET A 271 -9.02 4.02 -22.52
C MET A 271 -7.61 4.57 -22.71
N ALA A 272 -6.80 4.59 -21.65
CA ALA A 272 -5.38 4.98 -21.71
C ALA A 272 -4.59 4.13 -22.70
N ALA A 273 -4.79 2.81 -22.68
CA ALA A 273 -4.11 1.90 -23.60
C ALA A 273 -4.54 2.12 -25.07
N ASP A 274 -5.82 2.36 -25.33
CA ASP A 274 -6.34 2.62 -26.69
C ASP A 274 -5.86 3.97 -27.26
N GLU A 275 -5.55 4.95 -26.41
CA GLU A 275 -4.92 6.22 -26.82
C GLU A 275 -3.41 6.09 -27.14
N GLY A 276 -2.84 4.91 -26.92
CA GLY A 276 -1.45 4.57 -27.24
C GLY A 276 -0.47 5.41 -26.42
N VAL A 277 -0.68 5.51 -25.11
CA VAL A 277 0.30 6.07 -24.17
C VAL A 277 1.50 5.13 -24.01
N ASP A 278 2.65 5.64 -23.57
CA ASP A 278 3.86 4.82 -23.36
C ASP A 278 3.90 4.21 -21.96
N VAL A 279 3.27 4.87 -20.99
CA VAL A 279 3.22 4.44 -19.59
C VAL A 279 1.92 4.90 -18.92
N ILE A 280 1.38 4.03 -18.08
CA ILE A 280 0.23 4.30 -17.20
C ILE A 280 0.76 4.35 -15.76
N SER A 281 0.45 5.43 -15.04
CA SER A 281 0.77 5.62 -13.63
C SER A 281 -0.52 5.58 -12.81
N MET A 282 -0.57 4.68 -11.82
CA MET A 282 -1.74 4.43 -11.00
C MET A 282 -1.37 4.59 -9.53
N SER A 283 -1.65 5.75 -8.97
CA SER A 283 -1.49 5.97 -7.52
C SER A 283 -2.77 5.58 -6.80
N ILE A 284 -3.15 4.31 -6.98
CA ILE A 284 -4.34 3.68 -6.39
C ILE A 284 -3.89 2.48 -5.54
N GLY A 285 -4.63 2.16 -4.48
CA GLY A 285 -4.27 1.15 -3.48
C GLY A 285 -5.41 1.03 -2.48
N ASP A 286 -5.58 -0.15 -1.89
CA ASP A 286 -6.77 -0.60 -1.15
C ASP A 286 -7.99 -0.90 -2.04
N GLY A 287 -7.83 -1.98 -2.81
CA GLY A 287 -8.95 -2.78 -3.27
C GLY A 287 -8.61 -4.24 -2.99
N ASP A 288 -9.43 -4.90 -2.19
CA ASP A 288 -9.36 -6.35 -1.94
C ASP A 288 -9.74 -7.13 -3.21
N VAL A 289 -8.89 -7.02 -4.24
CA VAL A 289 -9.08 -7.67 -5.53
C VAL A 289 -8.35 -9.00 -5.48
N ASP A 290 -9.12 -10.08 -5.54
CA ASP A 290 -8.54 -11.40 -5.73
C ASP A 290 -7.84 -11.49 -7.10
N ILE A 291 -6.53 -11.27 -7.12
CA ILE A 291 -5.67 -11.36 -8.31
C ILE A 291 -5.62 -12.81 -8.83
N ALA A 292 -5.81 -13.79 -7.94
CA ALA A 292 -5.74 -15.19 -8.28
C ALA A 292 -7.09 -15.77 -8.74
N ASP A 293 -8.19 -15.00 -8.64
CA ASP A 293 -9.47 -15.36 -9.26
C ASP A 293 -9.31 -15.47 -10.79
N PRO A 294 -9.47 -16.67 -11.39
CA PRO A 294 -9.31 -16.87 -12.83
C PRO A 294 -10.35 -16.11 -13.68
N THR A 295 -11.41 -15.59 -13.06
CA THR A 295 -12.42 -14.76 -13.71
C THR A 295 -12.11 -13.27 -13.66
N ASN A 296 -11.08 -12.85 -12.91
CA ASN A 296 -10.62 -11.46 -12.85
C ASN A 296 -10.01 -11.01 -14.20
N PRO A 297 -10.64 -10.07 -14.91
CA PRO A 297 -10.16 -9.63 -16.22
C PRO A 297 -8.98 -8.65 -16.12
N PHE A 298 -8.68 -8.12 -14.94
CA PHE A 298 -7.71 -7.05 -14.75
C PHE A 298 -6.29 -7.53 -15.04
N SER A 299 -5.84 -8.62 -14.41
CA SER A 299 -4.46 -9.12 -14.55
C SER A 299 -4.13 -9.55 -15.99
N THR A 300 -5.05 -10.27 -16.64
CA THR A 300 -4.90 -10.70 -18.04
C THR A 300 -4.87 -9.50 -19.00
N THR A 301 -5.66 -8.47 -18.73
CA THR A 301 -5.63 -7.22 -19.50
C THR A 301 -4.34 -6.43 -19.27
N ALA A 302 -3.87 -6.33 -18.02
CA ALA A 302 -2.59 -5.70 -17.70
C ALA A 302 -1.42 -6.39 -18.43
N ALA A 303 -1.44 -7.72 -18.50
CA ALA A 303 -0.49 -8.49 -19.31
C ALA A 303 -0.57 -8.14 -20.81
N ALA A 304 -1.78 -8.01 -21.36
CA ALA A 304 -1.98 -7.63 -22.77
C ALA A 304 -1.50 -6.20 -23.07
N ILE A 305 -1.77 -5.25 -22.18
CA ILE A 305 -1.28 -3.86 -22.27
C ILE A 305 0.26 -3.83 -22.26
N LYS A 306 0.88 -4.58 -21.35
CA LYS A 306 2.34 -4.74 -21.28
C LYS A 306 2.92 -5.31 -22.58
N GLN A 307 2.25 -6.30 -23.20
CA GLN A 307 2.68 -6.87 -24.48
C GLN A 307 2.59 -5.88 -25.65
N LYS A 308 1.69 -4.89 -25.59
CA LYS A 308 1.66 -3.76 -26.53
C LYS A 308 2.79 -2.75 -26.33
N GLY A 309 3.63 -2.95 -25.31
CA GLY A 309 4.77 -2.09 -25.01
C GLY A 309 4.46 -0.93 -24.07
N ILE A 310 3.29 -0.93 -23.43
CA ILE A 310 2.86 0.09 -22.47
C ILE A 310 3.17 -0.41 -21.06
N ALA A 311 4.01 0.30 -20.30
CA ALA A 311 4.29 -0.07 -18.91
C ALA A 311 3.19 0.43 -17.97
N ILE A 312 2.91 -0.34 -16.91
CA ILE A 312 1.96 0.06 -15.86
C ILE A 312 2.73 0.12 -14.54
N PHE A 313 2.71 1.27 -13.89
CA PHE A 313 3.30 1.51 -12.58
C PHE A 313 2.20 1.76 -11.56
N ALA A 314 2.32 1.16 -10.38
CA ALA A 314 1.41 1.38 -9.27
C ALA A 314 2.15 1.60 -7.95
N ALA A 315 1.49 2.31 -7.03
CA ALA A 315 1.96 2.46 -5.67
C ALA A 315 2.07 1.09 -4.98
N ALA A 316 3.09 0.93 -4.13
CA ALA A 316 3.22 -0.28 -3.32
C ALA A 316 2.25 -0.32 -2.12
N ALA A 317 1.55 0.78 -1.82
CA ALA A 317 0.76 1.05 -0.60
C ALA A 317 1.59 1.64 0.56
N ASN A 318 0.88 2.16 1.58
CA ASN A 318 1.43 2.98 2.66
C ASN A 318 1.12 2.38 4.06
N ASP A 319 0.98 1.05 4.13
CA ASP A 319 0.43 0.33 5.28
C ASP A 319 1.50 -0.35 6.13
N ALA A 320 2.78 -0.09 5.86
CA ALA A 320 3.83 -0.44 6.81
C ALA A 320 3.80 0.51 8.02
N THR A 321 4.12 -0.02 9.19
CA THR A 321 4.10 0.76 10.43
C THR A 321 5.46 1.40 10.73
N GLY A 322 5.42 2.58 11.36
CA GLY A 322 6.60 3.38 11.71
C GLY A 322 7.39 2.90 12.93
N GLY A 323 7.35 1.61 13.25
CA GLY A 323 8.08 1.06 14.40
C GLY A 323 9.27 0.22 13.96
N ALA A 324 10.41 0.36 14.64
CA ALA A 324 11.52 -0.59 14.49
C ALA A 324 11.11 -2.03 14.81
N SER A 325 10.00 -2.25 15.53
CA SER A 325 9.53 -3.53 16.06
C SER A 325 8.23 -4.06 15.45
N ALA A 326 8.07 -3.92 14.13
CA ALA A 326 6.85 -4.35 13.44
C ALA A 326 7.08 -5.43 12.37
N THR A 327 6.13 -6.37 12.27
CA THR A 327 5.97 -7.27 11.12
C THR A 327 5.28 -6.51 9.99
N ASN A 328 6.01 -6.08 8.96
CA ASN A 328 5.42 -5.36 7.83
C ASN A 328 5.31 -6.21 6.55
N LEU A 329 5.75 -7.48 6.56
CA LEU A 329 5.77 -8.35 5.38
C LEU A 329 4.37 -8.57 4.78
N ARG A 330 4.23 -8.45 3.46
CA ARG A 330 2.98 -8.69 2.70
C ARG A 330 1.91 -7.60 2.83
N THR A 331 2.33 -6.36 3.03
CA THR A 331 1.44 -5.18 3.03
C THR A 331 1.35 -4.49 1.67
N VAL A 332 1.92 -5.09 0.61
CA VAL A 332 1.74 -4.57 -0.76
C VAL A 332 0.36 -4.96 -1.28
N GLU A 333 -0.39 -3.96 -1.73
CA GLU A 333 -1.79 -4.11 -2.13
C GLU A 333 -1.97 -4.10 -3.65
N PHE A 334 -3.14 -4.54 -4.11
CA PHE A 334 -3.56 -4.37 -5.50
C PHE A 334 -3.73 -2.87 -5.84
N PRO A 335 -3.40 -2.43 -7.07
CA PRO A 335 -2.86 -3.19 -8.21
C PRO A 335 -1.35 -3.38 -8.17
N GLY A 336 -0.64 -2.75 -7.24
CA GLY A 336 0.80 -2.94 -7.05
C GLY A 336 1.19 -4.41 -6.84
N ALA A 337 0.31 -5.22 -6.28
CA ALA A 337 0.53 -6.64 -6.06
C ALA A 337 0.55 -7.47 -7.37
N ASP A 338 -0.04 -7.00 -8.48
CA ASP A 338 -0.14 -7.76 -9.73
C ASP A 338 1.25 -7.95 -10.40
N SER A 339 1.53 -9.17 -10.87
CA SER A 339 2.80 -9.53 -11.53
C SER A 339 3.09 -8.78 -12.84
N ASN A 340 2.05 -8.29 -13.51
CA ASN A 340 2.17 -7.53 -14.76
C ASN A 340 2.33 -6.02 -14.52
N ILE A 341 2.23 -5.57 -13.26
CA ILE A 341 2.34 -4.18 -12.84
C ILE A 341 3.63 -3.99 -12.03
N ILE A 342 4.26 -2.83 -12.20
CA ILE A 342 5.50 -2.46 -11.51
C ILE A 342 5.13 -1.68 -10.26
N ALA A 343 5.30 -2.29 -9.09
CA ALA A 343 5.10 -1.64 -7.80
C ALA A 343 6.32 -0.81 -7.40
N VAL A 344 6.05 0.36 -6.82
CA VAL A 344 7.06 1.35 -6.48
C VAL A 344 7.05 1.64 -4.98
N GLY A 345 8.18 1.36 -4.31
CA GLY A 345 8.42 1.76 -2.93
C GLY A 345 8.85 3.23 -2.81
N SER A 346 8.73 3.78 -1.60
CA SER A 346 9.03 5.20 -1.34
C SER A 346 10.37 5.42 -0.65
N VAL A 347 11.12 6.41 -1.14
CA VAL A 347 12.39 6.89 -0.59
C VAL A 347 12.24 8.34 -0.16
N VAL A 348 12.77 8.65 1.03
CA VAL A 348 12.76 10.01 1.56
C VAL A 348 13.65 10.91 0.71
N ASN A 349 13.13 12.07 0.31
CA ASN A 349 13.93 13.10 -0.35
C ASN A 349 15.18 13.46 0.49
N ALA A 350 16.34 13.62 -0.15
CA ALA A 350 17.57 13.94 0.55
C ALA A 350 17.58 15.34 1.18
N GLN A 351 16.69 16.23 0.74
CA GLN A 351 16.60 17.61 1.21
C GLN A 351 15.14 17.99 1.48
N TRP A 352 14.89 18.64 2.61
CA TRP A 352 13.64 19.37 2.78
C TRP A 352 13.60 20.56 1.82
N PRO A 353 12.56 20.71 0.98
CA PRO A 353 12.61 21.64 -0.14
C PRO A 353 12.51 23.11 0.28
N THR A 354 11.59 23.46 1.18
CA THR A 354 11.26 24.86 1.50
C THR A 354 11.39 25.20 2.99
N MET A 355 12.51 25.82 3.35
CA MET A 355 12.75 26.46 4.64
C MET A 355 12.82 27.97 4.49
N TYR A 356 12.45 28.68 5.54
CA TYR A 356 12.53 30.13 5.66
C TYR A 356 13.13 30.55 7.00
N SER A 357 13.66 31.77 7.06
CA SER A 357 14.25 32.30 8.30
C SER A 357 13.30 33.21 9.06
N ALA A 358 13.23 33.01 10.38
CA ALA A 358 12.63 33.92 11.34
C ALA A 358 13.71 34.50 12.25
N THR A 359 13.55 35.74 12.72
CA THR A 359 14.48 36.37 13.67
C THR A 359 13.72 36.86 14.88
N ASP A 360 14.16 36.52 16.08
CA ASP A 360 13.52 37.00 17.29
C ASP A 360 13.89 38.45 17.65
N SER A 361 13.20 39.00 18.66
CA SER A 361 13.45 40.35 19.19
C SER A 361 14.83 40.55 19.81
N HIS A 362 15.65 39.50 19.94
CA HIS A 362 17.00 39.50 20.50
C HIS A 362 18.08 39.25 19.45
N GLY A 363 17.70 39.13 18.17
CA GLY A 363 18.62 38.94 17.04
C GLY A 363 19.02 37.48 16.79
N ASN A 364 18.39 36.51 17.45
CA ASN A 364 18.60 35.10 17.15
C ASN A 364 17.82 34.70 15.90
N SER A 365 18.45 33.96 14.99
CA SER A 365 17.80 33.40 13.79
C SER A 365 17.26 32.01 14.08
N PHE A 366 16.13 31.64 13.47
CA PHE A 366 15.47 30.33 13.52
C PHE A 366 15.01 29.96 12.12
N SER A 367 14.85 28.66 11.84
CA SER A 367 14.43 28.15 10.54
C SER A 367 13.10 27.43 10.64
N TYR A 368 12.09 27.88 9.90
CA TYR A 368 10.78 27.23 9.87
C TYR A 368 10.49 26.62 8.50
N ALA A 369 9.90 25.43 8.50
CA ALA A 369 9.39 24.73 7.34
C ALA A 369 7.99 25.25 7.02
N SER A 370 7.79 25.65 5.77
CA SER A 370 6.46 25.99 5.23
C SER A 370 6.55 25.93 3.71
N ILE A 371 5.44 25.78 3.00
CA ILE A 371 5.45 25.84 1.53
C ILE A 371 5.73 27.28 1.11
N PHE A 372 4.92 28.22 1.59
CA PHE A 372 5.06 29.65 1.33
C PHE A 372 5.51 30.39 2.61
N PRO A 373 6.32 31.45 2.50
CA PRO A 373 6.74 32.20 3.68
C PRO A 373 5.54 32.96 4.27
N PHE A 374 5.48 33.08 5.60
CA PHE A 374 4.40 33.82 6.28
C PHE A 374 4.30 35.25 5.75
N ASN A 375 3.12 35.72 5.37
CA ASN A 375 2.95 37.05 4.75
C ASN A 375 2.87 38.20 5.76
N THR A 376 3.77 38.18 6.75
CA THR A 376 3.87 39.17 7.83
C THR A 376 5.33 39.54 8.06
N THR A 377 5.57 40.65 8.76
CA THR A 377 6.92 41.11 9.10
C THR A 377 7.28 40.86 10.55
N LYS A 378 6.35 41.01 11.50
CA LYS A 378 6.65 40.88 12.93
C LYS A 378 5.41 40.53 13.75
N MET A 379 5.52 39.54 14.64
CA MET A 379 4.41 39.04 15.45
C MET A 379 4.83 38.79 16.90
N ASP A 380 3.89 38.98 17.83
CA ASP A 380 3.96 38.54 19.21
C ASP A 380 3.87 37.01 19.29
N VAL A 381 4.74 36.39 20.07
CA VAL A 381 4.72 34.93 20.26
C VAL A 381 3.86 34.58 21.46
N TYR A 382 2.85 33.73 21.25
CA TYR A 382 2.04 33.16 22.32
C TYR A 382 2.24 31.64 22.37
N VAL A 383 2.73 31.11 23.49
CA VAL A 383 2.93 29.66 23.65
C VAL A 383 1.67 28.98 24.19
N VAL A 384 1.23 27.92 23.52
CA VAL A 384 0.04 27.13 23.90
C VAL A 384 0.49 25.79 24.48
N SER A 385 0.01 25.45 25.67
CA SER A 385 0.45 24.24 26.39
C SER A 385 -0.33 22.97 26.05
N SER A 386 -1.61 23.11 25.70
CA SER A 386 -2.53 22.00 25.39
C SER A 386 -3.21 22.29 24.04
N PRO A 387 -2.44 22.32 22.94
CA PRO A 387 -2.91 22.85 21.67
C PRO A 387 -4.03 22.02 21.02
N CYS A 388 -4.29 20.79 21.48
CA CYS A 388 -5.44 19.96 21.06
C CYS A 388 -6.65 20.02 22.01
N ASP A 389 -6.68 20.98 22.94
CA ASP A 389 -7.80 21.21 23.85
C ASP A 389 -8.60 22.44 23.39
N SER A 390 -9.81 22.21 22.85
CA SER A 390 -10.69 23.27 22.36
C SER A 390 -11.10 24.27 23.46
N ASP A 391 -11.21 23.82 24.71
CA ASP A 391 -11.56 24.70 25.82
C ASP A 391 -10.42 25.67 26.12
N GLN A 392 -9.17 25.24 25.93
CA GLN A 392 -8.02 26.12 26.06
C GLN A 392 -8.05 27.25 25.02
N TRP A 393 -8.37 26.94 23.76
CA TRP A 393 -8.49 27.94 22.70
C TRP A 393 -9.62 28.93 22.96
N ALA A 394 -10.77 28.46 23.46
CA ALA A 394 -11.89 29.34 23.83
C ALA A 394 -11.52 30.38 24.91
N ILE A 395 -10.53 30.07 25.76
CA ILE A 395 -10.00 31.00 26.78
C ILE A 395 -8.95 31.95 26.18
N ILE A 396 -8.06 31.46 25.30
CA ILE A 396 -6.95 32.23 24.76
C ILE A 396 -7.43 33.28 23.74
N LEU A 397 -8.25 32.87 22.79
CA LEU A 397 -8.60 33.65 21.60
C LEU A 397 -9.20 35.03 21.91
N PRO A 398 -10.10 35.21 22.91
CA PRO A 398 -10.63 36.53 23.24
C PRO A 398 -9.60 37.54 23.77
N GLY A 399 -8.44 37.07 24.25
CA GLY A 399 -7.42 37.89 24.90
C GLY A 399 -6.24 38.33 24.02
N VAL A 400 -6.24 37.94 22.74
CA VAL A 400 -5.10 38.14 21.81
C VAL A 400 -5.56 38.77 20.50
N ASN A 401 -4.64 39.41 19.79
CA ASN A 401 -4.91 39.97 18.46
C ASN A 401 -4.33 39.05 17.38
N LEU A 402 -5.21 38.31 16.70
CA LEU A 402 -4.84 37.29 15.70
C LEU A 402 -4.00 37.84 14.54
N ASN A 403 -4.16 39.12 14.18
CA ASN A 403 -3.38 39.75 13.11
C ASN A 403 -1.92 40.03 13.50
N THR A 404 -1.60 39.99 14.79
CA THR A 404 -0.27 40.33 15.31
C THR A 404 0.31 39.24 16.19
N THR A 405 -0.35 38.09 16.34
CA THR A 405 0.08 37.00 17.21
C THR A 405 0.35 35.73 16.41
N VAL A 406 1.50 35.10 16.66
CA VAL A 406 1.82 33.74 16.22
C VAL A 406 1.77 32.80 17.42
N PHE A 407 0.99 31.72 17.30
CA PHE A 407 0.92 30.68 18.31
C PHE A 407 2.05 29.68 18.12
N VAL A 408 2.71 29.28 19.20
CA VAL A 408 3.78 28.29 19.16
C VAL A 408 3.47 27.18 20.16
N PHE A 409 3.65 25.93 19.76
CA PHE A 409 3.40 24.80 20.64
C PHE A 409 4.25 23.58 20.30
N GLU A 410 4.42 22.71 21.30
CA GLU A 410 5.09 21.43 21.14
C GLU A 410 4.11 20.41 20.54
N GLY A 411 4.49 19.79 19.43
CA GLY A 411 3.78 18.66 18.84
C GLY A 411 4.12 17.35 19.56
N THR A 412 3.15 16.43 19.65
CA THR A 412 3.31 15.09 20.21
C THR A 412 2.63 14.04 19.31
N ILE A 413 2.86 12.75 19.54
CA ILE A 413 2.19 11.65 18.77
C ILE A 413 0.65 11.81 18.77
N GLY A 414 0.07 12.23 19.90
CA GLY A 414 -1.38 12.38 20.03
C GLY A 414 -1.90 13.80 19.79
N CYS A 415 -1.03 14.72 19.37
CA CYS A 415 -1.40 16.11 19.13
C CYS A 415 -0.37 16.77 18.21
N ASN A 416 -0.56 16.63 16.91
CA ASN A 416 0.26 17.30 15.89
C ASN A 416 -0.34 18.67 15.48
N LEU A 417 0.28 19.32 14.49
CA LEU A 417 -0.16 20.63 13.98
C LEU A 417 -1.60 20.61 13.43
N ALA A 418 -2.02 19.56 12.73
CA ALA A 418 -3.38 19.45 12.21
C ALA A 418 -4.40 19.15 13.32
N ASP A 419 -4.07 18.25 14.26
CA ASP A 419 -4.93 17.95 15.41
C ASP A 419 -5.20 19.23 16.20
N ALA A 420 -4.15 20.00 16.48
CA ALA A 420 -4.26 21.27 17.16
C ALA A 420 -5.15 22.25 16.37
N THR A 421 -4.96 22.32 15.05
CA THR A 421 -5.74 23.20 14.16
C THR A 421 -7.23 22.91 14.24
N SER A 422 -7.61 21.63 14.36
CA SER A 422 -9.01 21.21 14.53
C SER A 422 -9.64 21.77 15.81
N SER A 423 -8.85 22.00 16.86
CA SER A 423 -9.34 22.50 18.15
C SER A 423 -9.67 23.99 18.18
N TRP A 424 -9.15 24.79 17.23
CA TRP A 424 -9.46 26.22 17.16
C TRP A 424 -10.26 26.65 15.93
N ARG A 425 -10.35 25.80 14.88
CA ARG A 425 -10.91 26.18 13.57
C ARG A 425 -12.30 26.83 13.68
N GLU A 426 -13.23 26.15 14.33
CA GLU A 426 -14.63 26.61 14.46
C GLU A 426 -14.76 27.87 15.34
N LEU A 427 -13.73 28.21 16.12
CA LEU A 427 -13.74 29.36 17.03
C LEU A 427 -13.27 30.66 16.34
N VAL A 428 -12.52 30.56 15.24
CA VAL A 428 -11.85 31.71 14.60
C VAL A 428 -12.29 31.97 13.17
N GLU A 429 -12.96 31.02 12.51
CA GLU A 429 -13.38 31.16 11.11
C GLU A 429 -14.25 32.43 10.92
N PRO A 430 -13.91 33.33 9.97
CA PRO A 430 -12.96 33.21 8.85
C PRO A 430 -11.60 33.92 9.04
N GLN A 431 -11.12 34.15 10.27
CA GLN A 431 -9.86 34.86 10.53
C GLN A 431 -8.62 33.98 10.38
N ASP A 432 -7.56 34.56 9.82
CA ASP A 432 -6.23 33.93 9.73
C ASP A 432 -5.63 33.70 11.11
N VAL A 433 -5.06 32.51 11.30
CA VAL A 433 -4.25 32.18 12.48
C VAL A 433 -2.86 31.78 12.01
N TYR A 434 -1.85 32.40 12.63
CA TYR A 434 -0.45 32.05 12.46
C TYR A 434 -0.07 31.06 13.55
N ALA A 435 0.38 29.88 13.19
CA ALA A 435 0.83 28.88 14.17
C ALA A 435 2.10 28.16 13.73
N ILE A 436 2.96 27.84 14.69
CA ILE A 436 4.18 27.09 14.48
C ILE A 436 4.26 25.94 15.49
N SER A 437 4.27 24.70 15.01
CA SER A 437 4.57 23.54 15.85
C SER A 437 6.09 23.30 15.91
N TYR A 438 6.54 22.57 16.92
CA TYR A 438 7.88 21.98 16.92
C TYR A 438 7.86 20.64 17.65
N GLN A 439 8.73 19.72 17.27
CA GLN A 439 8.84 18.43 17.96
C GLN A 439 9.65 18.57 19.25
N GLY A 440 9.18 17.94 20.33
CA GLY A 440 9.89 17.87 21.61
C GLY A 440 10.88 16.70 21.70
N ASN A 441 11.49 16.50 22.87
CA ASN A 441 12.46 15.42 23.12
C ASN A 441 11.82 14.10 23.57
N TRP A 442 10.53 13.89 23.27
CA TRP A 442 9.76 12.74 23.73
C TRP A 442 9.97 11.48 22.87
N THR A 443 10.65 11.58 21.72
CA THR A 443 10.92 10.46 20.81
C THR A 443 12.37 10.40 20.34
N THR A 444 12.84 9.16 20.12
CA THR A 444 14.08 8.83 19.44
C THR A 444 13.84 8.27 18.03
N ASP A 445 12.59 8.23 17.58
CA ASP A 445 12.25 7.79 16.22
C ASP A 445 12.69 8.87 15.21
N PRO A 446 13.58 8.53 14.26
CA PRO A 446 14.12 9.48 13.31
C PRO A 446 13.08 10.05 12.33
N TYR A 447 11.97 9.35 12.08
CA TYR A 447 10.87 9.89 11.25
C TYR A 447 10.03 10.90 12.00
N LEU A 448 9.78 10.68 13.29
CA LEU A 448 9.05 11.62 14.14
C LEU A 448 9.89 12.86 14.51
N GLN A 449 11.21 12.81 14.30
CA GLN A 449 12.12 13.95 14.48
C GLN A 449 12.26 14.84 13.21
N SER A 450 11.74 14.39 12.07
CA SER A 450 11.71 15.21 10.85
C SER A 450 10.75 16.40 11.00
N VAL A 451 10.97 17.44 10.20
CA VAL A 451 9.99 18.52 10.02
C VAL A 451 8.93 18.11 9.00
N GLY A 452 7.74 18.66 9.14
CA GLY A 452 6.64 18.62 8.18
C GLY A 452 6.32 20.00 7.59
N ALA A 453 5.44 20.00 6.59
CA ALA A 453 4.68 21.17 6.16
C ALA A 453 3.25 20.70 5.88
N ASP A 454 2.29 21.57 6.17
CA ASP A 454 0.88 21.27 5.96
C ASP A 454 0.53 21.22 4.45
N THR A 455 -0.47 20.42 4.10
CA THR A 455 -1.01 20.35 2.74
C THR A 455 -2.07 21.47 2.58
N PRO A 456 -2.11 22.22 1.47
CA PRO A 456 -3.13 23.24 1.24
C PRO A 456 -4.54 22.60 1.25
N GLY A 457 -5.53 23.24 1.89
CA GLY A 457 -6.94 22.76 1.89
C GLY A 457 -7.73 22.89 3.20
N PHE A 458 -7.05 23.07 4.34
CA PHE A 458 -7.70 23.07 5.66
C PHE A 458 -8.31 24.41 6.10
N LEU A 459 -7.83 25.53 5.55
CA LEU A 459 -8.46 26.85 5.68
C LEU A 459 -8.09 27.71 4.45
N PRO A 460 -8.94 28.68 4.09
CA PRO A 460 -8.79 29.47 2.87
C PRO A 460 -7.46 30.23 2.79
N ASP A 461 -6.93 30.69 3.92
CA ASP A 461 -5.66 31.43 3.99
C ASP A 461 -4.87 30.92 5.23
N ARG A 462 -3.82 30.10 5.09
CA ARG A 462 -3.07 29.60 6.28
C ARG A 462 -1.57 29.86 6.25
N ASN A 463 -1.14 30.41 7.39
CA ASN A 463 0.22 30.67 7.81
C ASN A 463 0.60 29.64 8.89
N LEU A 464 0.77 28.38 8.47
CA LEU A 464 1.21 27.28 9.33
C LEU A 464 2.63 26.87 8.99
N ALA A 465 3.41 26.53 10.02
CA ALA A 465 4.79 26.13 9.86
C ALA A 465 5.24 25.17 10.95
N GLU A 466 6.39 24.55 10.74
CA GLU A 466 7.06 23.76 11.77
C GLU A 466 8.50 24.24 11.98
N PHE A 467 8.98 24.29 13.23
CA PHE A 467 10.41 24.39 13.49
C PHE A 467 11.05 23.01 13.53
N PHE A 468 12.33 22.94 13.13
CA PHE A 468 13.18 21.83 13.56
C PHE A 468 13.19 21.75 15.09
N GLN A 469 13.22 20.52 15.61
CA GLN A 469 13.28 20.25 17.06
C GLN A 469 14.30 21.16 17.78
N ALA A 470 15.52 21.26 17.26
CA ALA A 470 16.58 22.09 17.86
C ALA A 470 16.23 23.59 17.88
N ASP A 471 15.57 24.11 16.84
CA ASP A 471 15.15 25.50 16.78
C ASP A 471 13.94 25.78 17.67
N GLY A 472 12.97 24.85 17.74
CA GLY A 472 11.83 24.93 18.65
C GLY A 472 12.24 24.94 20.13
N LEU A 473 13.10 24.00 20.53
CA LEU A 473 13.64 23.95 21.89
C LEU A 473 14.43 25.23 22.24
N ARG A 474 15.28 25.69 21.32
CA ARG A 474 16.03 26.94 21.52
C ARG A 474 15.11 28.15 21.60
N LEU A 475 14.05 28.20 20.80
CA LEU A 475 13.06 29.26 20.87
C LEU A 475 12.38 29.30 22.23
N MET A 476 11.98 28.13 22.77
CA MET A 476 11.39 28.05 24.10
C MET A 476 12.32 28.57 25.20
N GLU A 477 13.61 28.28 25.12
CA GLU A 477 14.58 28.86 26.05
C GLU A 477 14.64 30.40 25.97
N GLN A 478 14.64 30.96 24.75
CA GLN A 478 14.67 32.42 24.57
C GLN A 478 13.37 33.07 25.00
N TYR A 479 12.22 32.44 24.70
CA TYR A 479 10.90 32.87 25.11
C TYR A 479 10.79 32.99 26.63
N ILE A 480 11.25 31.98 27.37
CA ILE A 480 11.26 31.98 28.85
C ILE A 480 12.19 33.08 29.37
N LYS A 481 13.41 33.22 28.82
CA LYS A 481 14.38 34.26 29.22
C LYS A 481 13.84 35.67 29.00
N ALA A 482 13.03 35.88 27.96
CA ALA A 482 12.41 37.15 27.63
C ALA A 482 11.18 37.49 28.48
N GLY A 483 10.71 36.58 29.33
CA GLY A 483 9.50 36.77 30.15
C GLY A 483 8.18 36.45 29.44
N GLY A 484 8.23 35.68 28.35
CA GLY A 484 7.06 35.18 27.63
C GLY A 484 6.20 36.26 26.95
N TYR A 485 4.98 35.89 26.55
CA TYR A 485 4.01 36.82 25.94
C TYR A 485 3.68 37.99 26.90
N PRO A 486 3.61 39.25 26.42
CA PRO A 486 3.82 39.72 25.05
C PRO A 486 5.24 40.26 24.78
N ASN A 487 6.25 39.87 25.58
CA ASN A 487 7.60 40.44 25.55
C ASN A 487 8.52 39.80 24.50
N TYR A 488 8.11 38.70 23.88
CA TYR A 488 8.88 37.98 22.87
C TYR A 488 8.19 38.04 21.50
N LYS A 489 8.97 38.40 20.47
CA LYS A 489 8.45 38.60 19.10
C LYS A 489 9.31 37.88 18.07
N LEU A 490 8.68 37.39 17.01
CA LEU A 490 9.35 36.87 15.81
C LEU A 490 9.14 37.79 14.62
N SER A 491 10.17 37.92 13.79
CA SER A 491 10.16 38.64 12.52
C SER A 491 10.33 37.66 11.36
N PHE A 492 9.46 37.75 10.36
CA PHE A 492 9.42 36.88 9.18
C PHE A 492 9.81 37.64 7.90
N ALA A 493 10.63 38.69 8.02
CA ALA A 493 10.93 39.60 6.92
C ALA A 493 11.66 38.95 5.73
N ASP A 494 12.47 37.91 5.96
CA ASP A 494 13.14 37.19 4.88
C ASP A 494 12.18 36.20 4.20
N LYS A 495 12.03 36.35 2.88
CA LYS A 495 11.16 35.52 2.04
C LYS A 495 11.94 34.56 1.15
N HIS A 496 13.27 34.54 1.26
CA HIS A 496 14.08 33.62 0.45
C HIS A 496 13.99 32.21 1.01
N THR A 497 13.76 31.25 0.12
CA THR A 497 13.73 29.84 0.50
C THR A 497 15.12 29.21 0.43
N PHE A 498 15.38 28.24 1.30
CA PHE A 498 16.55 27.38 1.25
C PHE A 498 16.15 25.93 1.58
N SER A 499 17.05 24.99 1.31
CA SER A 499 16.82 23.58 1.60
C SER A 499 17.79 23.11 2.68
N VAL A 500 17.39 22.08 3.42
CA VAL A 500 18.21 21.48 4.47
C VAL A 500 18.27 19.96 4.30
N PRO A 501 19.42 19.31 4.60
CA PRO A 501 19.50 17.85 4.57
C PRO A 501 18.57 17.22 5.60
N LEU A 502 17.89 16.16 5.19
CA LEU A 502 17.12 15.32 6.11
C LEU A 502 18.01 14.19 6.64
N GLU A 503 17.91 13.88 7.93
CA GLU A 503 18.63 12.76 8.56
C GLU A 503 18.21 11.41 7.95
N THR A 504 16.93 11.30 7.60
CA THR A 504 16.30 10.16 6.91
C THR A 504 16.54 10.17 5.39
N GLY A 505 17.18 11.21 4.85
CA GLY A 505 17.29 11.45 3.41
C GLY A 505 18.01 10.33 2.65
N GLY A 506 17.39 9.85 1.58
CA GLY A 506 17.92 8.75 0.76
C GLY A 506 17.78 7.37 1.40
N MET A 507 16.90 7.20 2.37
CA MET A 507 16.51 5.91 2.96
C MET A 507 15.04 5.60 2.63
N MET A 508 14.62 4.35 2.79
CA MET A 508 13.21 3.97 2.61
C MET A 508 12.32 4.77 3.56
N ASP A 509 11.13 5.17 3.12
CA ASP A 509 10.10 5.71 4.00
C ASP A 509 9.51 4.60 4.89
N TYR A 510 9.12 4.94 6.12
CA TYR A 510 8.60 3.97 7.08
C TYR A 510 7.27 3.34 6.68
N TYR A 511 6.42 4.12 6.02
CA TYR A 511 5.08 3.72 5.59
C TYR A 511 5.10 2.83 4.35
N SER A 512 6.21 2.81 3.59
CA SER A 512 6.29 2.06 2.34
C SER A 512 6.06 0.58 2.59
N SER A 513 4.98 0.04 2.03
CA SER A 513 4.58 -1.36 2.19
C SER A 513 5.63 -2.36 1.70
N PHE A 514 5.61 -3.56 2.29
CA PHE A 514 6.59 -4.61 2.04
C PHE A 514 5.95 -5.80 1.32
N GLY A 515 6.64 -6.37 0.34
CA GLY A 515 6.29 -7.68 -0.19
C GLY A 515 6.77 -8.81 0.73
N PRO A 516 6.88 -10.04 0.18
CA PRO A 516 6.33 -10.46 -1.10
C PRO A 516 4.80 -10.44 -1.05
N VAL A 517 4.15 -10.50 -2.21
CA VAL A 517 2.68 -10.62 -2.25
C VAL A 517 2.21 -11.98 -1.74
N GLY A 518 1.01 -12.02 -1.15
CA GLY A 518 0.39 -13.23 -0.62
C GLY A 518 -0.02 -14.25 -1.69
N VAL A 519 -0.60 -13.75 -2.79
CA VAL A 519 -1.26 -14.54 -3.86
C VAL A 519 -0.29 -15.29 -4.79
N GLU A 520 0.90 -14.73 -5.03
CA GLU A 520 1.97 -15.39 -5.78
C GLU A 520 3.19 -15.56 -4.87
N PRO A 521 3.36 -16.74 -4.24
CA PRO A 521 4.33 -16.89 -3.19
C PRO A 521 5.72 -16.56 -3.70
N LEU A 522 6.25 -15.48 -3.13
CA LEU A 522 7.65 -15.05 -3.24
C LEU A 522 8.03 -14.28 -4.51
N LYS A 523 7.08 -13.55 -5.10
CA LYS A 523 7.41 -12.46 -6.03
C LYS A 523 7.97 -11.25 -5.27
N LEU A 524 9.09 -10.72 -5.74
CA LEU A 524 9.68 -9.49 -5.22
C LEU A 524 8.74 -8.31 -5.50
N LYS A 525 8.25 -7.70 -4.41
CA LYS A 525 7.48 -6.46 -4.41
C LYS A 525 7.95 -5.60 -3.22
N PRO A 526 8.00 -4.26 -3.37
CA PRO A 526 8.01 -3.56 -4.65
C PRO A 526 9.23 -3.99 -5.49
N GLN A 527 9.19 -3.76 -6.81
CA GLN A 527 10.31 -4.13 -7.68
C GLN A 527 11.47 -3.12 -7.61
N LEU A 528 11.16 -1.87 -7.29
CA LEU A 528 12.11 -0.76 -7.18
C LEU A 528 11.52 0.35 -6.32
N SER A 529 12.35 1.33 -5.94
CA SER A 529 11.90 2.48 -5.16
C SER A 529 12.32 3.80 -5.81
N GLY A 530 11.48 4.83 -5.64
CA GLY A 530 11.72 6.18 -6.12
C GLY A 530 11.56 7.22 -5.01
N PRO A 531 11.95 8.48 -5.22
CA PRO A 531 11.64 9.57 -4.30
C PRO A 531 10.13 9.74 -4.13
N GLY A 532 9.64 9.67 -2.88
CA GLY A 532 8.22 9.83 -2.55
C GLY A 532 7.94 10.46 -1.19
N GLY A 533 8.91 10.54 -0.29
CA GLY A 533 8.79 11.29 0.96
C GLY A 533 9.22 12.76 0.79
N ASN A 534 8.39 13.69 1.27
CA ASN A 534 8.65 15.14 1.30
C ASN A 534 8.87 15.75 -0.10
N ILE A 535 7.95 15.49 -1.02
CA ILE A 535 8.04 15.90 -2.41
C ILE A 535 7.23 17.18 -2.65
N LEU A 536 7.92 18.26 -3.01
CA LEU A 536 7.29 19.50 -3.49
C LEU A 536 6.77 19.31 -4.93
N SER A 537 5.48 19.52 -5.14
CA SER A 537 4.84 19.46 -6.45
C SER A 537 3.69 20.45 -6.57
N THR A 538 3.10 20.53 -7.77
CA THR A 538 1.91 21.32 -8.04
C THR A 538 0.72 20.85 -7.21
N TYR A 539 -0.24 21.73 -6.95
CA TYR A 539 -1.48 21.43 -6.26
C TYR A 539 -2.58 22.32 -6.88
N PRO A 540 -3.89 22.02 -6.73
CA PRO A 540 -4.92 22.86 -7.33
C PRO A 540 -4.81 24.33 -6.94
N LEU A 541 -5.16 25.21 -7.88
CA LEU A 541 -5.06 26.64 -7.66
C LEU A 541 -6.15 27.10 -6.68
N GLY A 542 -5.77 27.98 -5.76
CA GLY A 542 -6.64 28.54 -4.74
C GLY A 542 -5.88 29.53 -3.86
N PRO A 543 -6.55 30.29 -2.99
CA PRO A 543 -5.88 31.13 -2.01
C PRO A 543 -4.92 30.29 -1.15
N GLY A 544 -3.67 30.77 -0.98
CA GLY A 544 -2.61 30.03 -0.27
C GLY A 544 -2.14 28.71 -0.92
N SER A 545 -2.62 28.36 -2.12
CA SER A 545 -2.38 27.07 -2.77
C SER A 545 -1.55 27.19 -4.06
N GLY A 546 -1.54 26.12 -4.88
CA GLY A 546 -0.79 25.97 -6.12
C GLY A 546 0.39 25.00 -6.02
N TYR A 547 0.94 24.82 -4.82
CA TYR A 547 1.98 23.83 -4.55
C TYR A 547 1.78 23.20 -3.18
N ALA A 548 2.19 21.94 -3.03
CA ALA A 548 2.16 21.22 -1.77
C ALA A 548 3.41 20.34 -1.61
N ILE A 549 3.75 20.03 -0.36
CA ILE A 549 4.73 19.00 -0.02
C ILE A 549 3.96 17.80 0.51
N SER A 550 4.08 16.67 -0.17
CA SER A 550 3.35 15.45 0.20
C SER A 550 4.29 14.24 0.24
N SER A 551 3.86 13.22 0.97
CA SER A 551 4.59 11.98 1.17
C SER A 551 3.71 10.78 0.83
N GLY A 552 4.29 9.78 0.17
CA GLY A 552 3.59 8.54 -0.16
C GLY A 552 4.26 7.75 -1.28
N THR A 553 3.99 6.45 -1.34
CA THR A 553 4.27 5.65 -2.54
C THR A 553 3.55 6.21 -3.77
N SER A 554 2.41 6.89 -3.57
CA SER A 554 1.71 7.68 -4.59
C SER A 554 2.54 8.78 -5.25
N MET A 555 3.54 9.34 -4.56
CA MET A 555 4.48 10.34 -5.12
C MET A 555 5.64 9.65 -5.84
N SER A 556 6.04 8.46 -5.38
CA SER A 556 7.11 7.66 -6.01
C SER A 556 6.68 7.06 -7.35
N THR A 557 5.42 6.62 -7.46
CA THR A 557 4.86 6.02 -8.68
C THR A 557 4.97 6.90 -9.92
N PRO A 558 4.47 8.17 -9.93
CA PRO A 558 4.59 9.06 -11.08
C PRO A 558 6.06 9.40 -11.37
N PHE A 559 6.91 9.46 -10.33
CA PHE A 559 8.34 9.67 -10.50
C PHE A 559 8.99 8.51 -11.27
N ALA A 560 8.72 7.26 -10.86
CA ALA A 560 9.25 6.06 -11.49
C ALA A 560 8.67 5.83 -12.90
N ALA A 561 7.38 6.09 -13.11
CA ALA A 561 6.72 6.02 -14.42
C ALA A 561 7.34 7.01 -15.42
N ALA A 562 7.56 8.26 -15.00
CA ALA A 562 8.22 9.26 -15.83
C ALA A 562 9.71 8.93 -16.05
N SER A 563 10.38 8.32 -15.08
CA SER A 563 11.76 7.81 -15.20
C SER A 563 11.87 6.71 -16.25
N TYR A 564 10.96 5.73 -16.22
CA TYR A 564 10.82 4.70 -17.26
C TYR A 564 10.67 5.33 -18.64
N MET A 565 9.83 6.35 -18.75
CA MET A 565 9.55 7.05 -20.00
C MET A 565 10.80 7.77 -20.56
N LEU A 566 11.64 8.39 -19.70
CA LEU A 566 12.93 8.93 -20.14
C LEU A 566 13.82 7.84 -20.72
N ILE A 567 13.88 6.66 -20.08
CA ILE A 567 14.68 5.52 -20.56
C ILE A 567 14.13 4.99 -21.89
N LYS A 568 12.80 4.80 -21.99
CA LYS A 568 12.11 4.36 -23.21
C LYS A 568 12.34 5.32 -24.38
N SER A 569 12.39 6.64 -24.14
CA SER A 569 12.68 7.63 -25.17
C SER A 569 14.07 7.45 -25.82
N GLN A 570 15.02 6.90 -25.06
CA GLN A 570 16.37 6.60 -25.55
C GLN A 570 16.52 5.15 -26.06
N LEU A 571 15.59 4.27 -25.68
CA LEU A 571 15.57 2.85 -26.03
C LEU A 571 14.21 2.45 -26.64
N PRO A 572 13.80 3.04 -27.77
CA PRO A 572 12.43 2.90 -28.29
C PRO A 572 12.05 1.45 -28.62
N HIS A 573 13.02 0.62 -28.97
CA HIS A 573 12.81 -0.80 -29.32
C HIS A 573 12.89 -1.76 -28.14
N ALA A 574 13.29 -1.29 -26.94
CA ALA A 574 13.32 -2.15 -25.76
C ALA A 574 11.91 -2.48 -25.29
N THR A 575 11.70 -3.73 -24.86
CA THR A 575 10.44 -4.16 -24.24
C THR A 575 10.29 -3.55 -22.84
N VAL A 576 9.08 -3.63 -22.27
CA VAL A 576 8.82 -3.22 -20.88
C VAL A 576 9.78 -3.93 -19.92
N ASP A 577 9.95 -5.26 -20.08
CA ASP A 577 10.83 -6.05 -19.23
C ASP A 577 12.30 -5.64 -19.37
N GLN A 578 12.80 -5.40 -20.59
CA GLN A 578 14.19 -4.99 -20.79
C GLN A 578 14.50 -3.64 -20.14
N ILE A 579 13.55 -2.70 -20.13
CA ILE A 579 13.72 -1.42 -19.45
C ILE A 579 13.63 -1.61 -17.93
N LEU A 580 12.68 -2.41 -17.44
CA LEU A 580 12.58 -2.74 -16.02
C LEU A 580 13.86 -3.40 -15.50
N GLU A 581 14.42 -4.37 -16.23
CA GLU A 581 15.70 -5.01 -15.90
C GLU A 581 16.83 -3.98 -15.80
N ARG A 582 16.89 -3.00 -16.71
CA ARG A 582 17.88 -1.91 -16.63
C ARG A 582 17.64 -1.01 -15.41
N MET A 583 16.40 -0.65 -15.14
CA MET A 583 16.05 0.15 -13.95
C MET A 583 16.48 -0.58 -12.68
N GLN A 584 16.09 -1.85 -12.52
CA GLN A 584 16.44 -2.67 -11.36
C GLN A 584 17.95 -2.84 -11.21
N THR A 585 18.64 -3.20 -12.29
CA THR A 585 20.07 -3.54 -12.20
C THR A 585 20.98 -2.36 -11.95
N THR A 586 20.49 -1.14 -12.18
CA THR A 586 21.24 0.12 -11.98
C THR A 586 20.79 0.90 -10.74
N SER A 587 19.76 0.44 -10.04
CA SER A 587 19.30 0.99 -8.77
C SER A 587 20.37 0.87 -7.69
N THR A 588 20.28 1.74 -6.69
CA THR A 588 21.18 1.79 -5.54
C THR A 588 20.52 1.17 -4.31
N PRO A 589 21.06 0.07 -3.76
CA PRO A 589 20.58 -0.49 -2.50
C PRO A 589 20.65 0.50 -1.34
N LEU A 590 19.61 0.52 -0.51
CA LEU A 590 19.36 1.51 0.53
C LEU A 590 19.59 0.94 1.91
N LYS A 591 20.07 1.79 2.80
CA LYS A 591 20.27 1.49 4.22
C LYS A 591 18.94 1.49 4.96
N TRP A 592 18.88 0.71 6.04
CA TRP A 592 17.75 0.81 6.96
C TRP A 592 17.97 1.97 7.92
N ILE A 593 16.91 2.73 8.18
CA ILE A 593 16.97 3.96 8.99
C ILE A 593 17.31 3.69 10.47
N TYR A 594 16.74 2.62 11.04
CA TYR A 594 16.90 2.30 12.46
C TYR A 594 18.23 1.59 12.75
N ASP A 595 18.87 1.05 11.72
CA ASP A 595 20.27 0.59 11.76
C ASP A 595 20.95 0.80 10.41
N THR A 596 21.66 1.92 10.28
CA THR A 596 22.35 2.29 9.04
C THR A 596 23.57 1.42 8.71
N ALA A 597 23.92 0.45 9.58
CA ALA A 597 24.93 -0.57 9.30
C ALA A 597 24.39 -1.69 8.39
N ILE A 598 23.06 -1.81 8.24
CA ILE A 598 22.43 -2.82 7.39
C ILE A 598 21.71 -2.20 6.21
N LEU A 599 21.54 -2.99 5.14
CA LEU A 599 20.62 -2.63 4.06
C LEU A 599 19.19 -2.98 4.46
N SER A 600 18.25 -2.12 4.09
CA SER A 600 16.82 -2.41 4.19
C SER A 600 16.50 -3.72 3.46
N ALA A 601 15.51 -4.47 3.93
CA ALA A 601 15.10 -5.72 3.31
C ALA A 601 14.73 -5.53 1.83
N THR A 602 15.10 -6.48 0.96
CA THR A 602 14.69 -6.45 -0.44
C THR A 602 13.17 -6.45 -0.61
N ALA A 603 12.42 -7.02 0.34
CA ALA A 603 10.96 -6.94 0.33
C ALA A 603 10.40 -5.54 0.65
N GLN A 604 11.20 -4.62 1.21
CA GLN A 604 10.80 -3.22 1.38
C GLN A 604 11.25 -2.37 0.18
N GLN A 605 12.52 -2.50 -0.20
CA GLN A 605 13.16 -1.59 -1.15
C GLN A 605 13.19 -2.09 -2.60
N GLY A 606 12.87 -3.35 -2.86
CA GLY A 606 13.10 -3.99 -4.14
C GLY A 606 14.57 -3.93 -4.56
N SER A 607 14.82 -3.40 -5.75
CA SER A 607 16.17 -3.09 -6.25
C SER A 607 16.83 -1.85 -5.63
N GLY A 608 16.09 -1.07 -4.84
CA GLY A 608 16.54 0.18 -4.24
C GLY A 608 16.19 1.42 -5.09
N LEU A 609 16.88 2.53 -4.81
CA LEU A 609 16.62 3.82 -5.45
C LEU A 609 17.04 3.83 -6.92
N ILE A 610 16.09 4.11 -7.81
CA ILE A 610 16.32 4.16 -9.26
C ILE A 610 17.42 5.14 -9.68
N ASN A 611 18.18 4.79 -10.72
CA ASN A 611 19.17 5.67 -11.32
C ASN A 611 19.02 5.73 -12.85
N CYS A 612 18.38 6.78 -13.35
CA CYS A 612 18.03 6.90 -14.76
C CYS A 612 19.23 7.10 -15.67
N TYR A 613 20.24 7.83 -15.18
CA TYR A 613 21.47 8.07 -15.94
C TYR A 613 22.20 6.77 -16.24
N ASN A 614 22.40 5.95 -15.20
CA ASN A 614 23.02 4.64 -15.33
C ASN A 614 22.15 3.68 -16.16
N ALA A 615 20.83 3.73 -15.99
CA ALA A 615 19.88 2.93 -16.76
C ALA A 615 19.89 3.25 -18.25
N ILE A 616 20.26 4.45 -18.69
CA ILE A 616 20.38 4.83 -20.11
C ILE A 616 21.77 4.50 -20.64
N PHE A 617 22.82 5.00 -19.99
CA PHE A 617 24.19 4.99 -20.51
C PHE A 617 25.02 3.76 -20.11
N GLY A 618 24.49 2.90 -19.22
CA GLY A 618 25.15 1.66 -18.81
C GLY A 618 25.38 0.71 -19.97
N THR A 619 26.62 0.27 -20.18
CA THR A 619 27.02 -0.62 -21.29
C THR A 619 27.10 -2.09 -20.90
N THR A 620 26.75 -2.43 -19.66
CA THR A 620 26.65 -3.81 -19.19
C THR A 620 25.17 -4.10 -18.98
N LEU A 621 24.66 -5.15 -19.62
CA LEU A 621 23.27 -5.58 -19.49
C LEU A 621 23.23 -6.86 -18.65
N VAL A 622 22.32 -6.92 -17.67
CA VAL A 622 22.16 -8.06 -16.78
C VAL A 622 20.69 -8.49 -16.80
N SER A 623 20.43 -9.78 -16.95
CA SER A 623 19.08 -10.37 -16.96
C SER A 623 19.09 -11.75 -16.28
N PRO A 624 18.06 -12.12 -15.51
CA PRO A 624 16.93 -11.27 -15.12
C PRO A 624 17.37 -10.13 -14.17
N GLY A 625 16.53 -9.09 -14.07
CA GLY A 625 16.76 -7.91 -13.23
C GLY A 625 16.51 -8.13 -11.75
N GLU A 626 15.82 -9.22 -11.40
CA GLU A 626 15.56 -9.69 -10.05
C GLU A 626 15.58 -11.22 -10.00
N LEU A 627 15.70 -11.79 -8.81
CA LEU A 627 15.68 -13.24 -8.59
C LEU A 627 14.67 -13.61 -7.50
N ASN A 628 13.59 -14.28 -7.91
CA ASN A 628 12.61 -14.87 -7.01
C ASN A 628 13.06 -16.30 -6.70
N ILE A 629 13.72 -16.46 -5.55
CA ILE A 629 14.33 -17.73 -5.13
C ILE A 629 13.30 -18.47 -4.30
N GLY A 630 12.78 -19.61 -4.77
CA GLY A 630 11.85 -20.43 -4.00
C GLY A 630 12.45 -21.00 -2.70
N ASP A 631 12.01 -22.20 -2.34
CA ASP A 631 12.45 -22.86 -1.11
C ASP A 631 13.97 -23.13 -1.15
N ALA A 632 14.71 -22.58 -0.18
CA ALA A 632 16.17 -22.68 -0.10
C ALA A 632 16.63 -23.06 1.31
N THR A 633 16.99 -24.32 1.54
CA THR A 633 17.43 -24.78 2.88
C THR A 633 18.96 -24.83 3.00
N GLN A 634 19.47 -24.97 4.22
CA GLN A 634 20.91 -25.18 4.44
C GLN A 634 21.44 -26.43 3.72
N SER A 635 20.65 -27.50 3.69
CA SER A 635 21.01 -28.78 3.04
C SER A 635 20.78 -28.79 1.54
N SER A 636 19.87 -27.95 1.04
CA SER A 636 19.55 -27.79 -0.38
C SER A 636 19.50 -26.31 -0.78
N PRO A 637 20.68 -25.66 -0.94
CA PRO A 637 20.75 -24.30 -1.44
C PRO A 637 20.09 -24.15 -2.81
N ALA A 638 19.39 -23.03 -3.03
CA ALA A 638 18.72 -22.78 -4.30
C ALA A 638 19.72 -22.33 -5.37
N LYS A 639 19.50 -22.75 -6.61
CA LYS A 639 20.31 -22.33 -7.76
C LYS A 639 19.63 -21.19 -8.49
N ALA A 640 20.39 -20.15 -8.79
CA ALA A 640 19.97 -19.02 -9.60
C ALA A 640 20.98 -18.77 -10.72
N THR A 641 20.54 -18.16 -11.83
CA THR A 641 21.43 -17.84 -12.94
C THR A 641 21.12 -16.44 -13.45
N ILE A 642 22.18 -15.65 -13.66
CA ILE A 642 22.10 -14.36 -14.35
C ILE A 642 22.93 -14.42 -15.62
N THR A 643 22.52 -13.68 -16.65
CA THR A 643 23.26 -13.48 -17.88
C THR A 643 23.80 -12.07 -17.90
N ILE A 644 25.11 -11.94 -18.12
CA ILE A 644 25.81 -10.66 -18.23
C ILE A 644 26.25 -10.50 -19.67
N LYS A 645 25.87 -9.39 -20.30
CA LYS A 645 26.30 -9.00 -21.65
C LYS A 645 27.13 -7.73 -21.57
N ASN A 646 28.30 -7.75 -22.19
CA ASN A 646 29.09 -6.54 -22.43
C ASN A 646 28.67 -5.92 -23.77
N ASP A 647 27.96 -4.81 -23.72
CA ASP A 647 27.52 -4.04 -24.89
C ASP A 647 28.48 -2.88 -25.23
N ALA A 648 29.59 -2.74 -24.50
CA ALA A 648 30.63 -1.76 -24.79
C ALA A 648 31.49 -2.19 -26.00
N TYR A 649 32.17 -1.21 -26.61
CA TYR A 649 33.14 -1.45 -27.69
C TYR A 649 34.51 -1.98 -27.21
N ILE A 650 34.70 -2.14 -25.90
CA ILE A 650 35.93 -2.64 -25.28
C ILE A 650 35.64 -3.90 -24.47
N ALA A 651 36.66 -4.75 -24.28
CA ALA A 651 36.53 -5.91 -23.40
C ALA A 651 36.43 -5.45 -21.94
N LYS A 652 35.54 -6.09 -21.17
CA LYS A 652 35.30 -5.79 -19.76
C LYS A 652 35.49 -7.03 -18.90
N ALA A 653 36.17 -6.86 -17.79
CA ALA A 653 36.28 -7.87 -16.75
C ALA A 653 35.34 -7.49 -15.61
N TYR A 654 34.57 -8.46 -15.14
CA TYR A 654 33.60 -8.27 -14.07
C TYR A 654 33.94 -9.14 -12.89
N ARG A 655 33.80 -8.58 -11.69
CA ARG A 655 33.79 -9.33 -10.43
C ARG A 655 32.36 -9.46 -9.94
N LEU A 656 31.95 -10.68 -9.61
CA LEU A 656 30.68 -10.97 -8.98
C LEU A 656 30.88 -11.14 -7.47
N SER A 657 30.01 -10.52 -6.68
CA SER A 657 29.98 -10.64 -5.23
C SER A 657 28.53 -10.66 -4.71
N HIS A 658 28.38 -10.91 -3.42
CA HIS A 658 27.10 -10.92 -2.71
C HIS A 658 27.13 -9.89 -1.60
N GLN A 659 26.01 -9.18 -1.43
CA GLN A 659 25.76 -8.27 -0.33
C GLN A 659 24.43 -8.65 0.33
N GLY A 660 24.45 -8.93 1.62
CA GLY A 660 23.24 -9.25 2.38
C GLY A 660 22.33 -8.03 2.57
N ALA A 661 21.02 -8.27 2.56
CA ALA A 661 20.00 -7.32 2.99
C ALA A 661 19.27 -7.87 4.22
N ALA A 662 18.56 -7.01 4.95
CA ALA A 662 17.91 -7.40 6.19
C ALA A 662 17.01 -8.64 6.03
N TYR A 663 17.08 -9.49 7.04
CA TYR A 663 16.21 -10.66 7.25
C TYR A 663 14.98 -10.24 8.04
N MET A 664 13.84 -10.85 7.75
CA MET A 664 12.58 -10.54 8.42
C MET A 664 11.85 -11.83 8.77
N ASP A 665 11.28 -11.86 9.97
CA ASP A 665 10.34 -12.88 10.40
C ASP A 665 8.92 -12.40 10.13
N GLN A 666 8.06 -13.33 9.67
CA GLN A 666 6.66 -13.02 9.43
C GLN A 666 5.85 -13.08 10.73
N ILE A 667 6.25 -13.95 11.67
CA ILE A 667 5.63 -14.11 12.98
C ILE A 667 6.63 -13.67 14.03
N LEU A 668 6.43 -12.47 14.59
CA LEU A 668 7.19 -12.02 15.77
C LEU A 668 6.54 -12.55 17.04
N ASN A 669 7.37 -13.05 17.96
CA ASN A 669 6.95 -13.45 19.31
C ASN A 669 5.70 -14.36 19.40
N PRO A 670 5.75 -15.61 18.88
CA PRO A 670 4.64 -16.57 18.93
C PRO A 670 4.20 -16.99 20.35
N THR A 671 4.96 -16.58 21.38
CA THR A 671 4.75 -16.91 22.79
C THR A 671 4.27 -15.73 23.65
N GLY A 672 4.15 -14.52 23.06
CA GLY A 672 3.71 -13.32 23.78
C GLY A 672 4.72 -12.75 24.79
N GLN A 673 5.99 -13.19 24.77
CA GLN A 673 7.00 -12.84 25.79
C GLN A 673 7.91 -11.64 25.46
N ASN A 674 8.16 -11.30 24.19
CA ASN A 674 9.00 -10.15 23.79
C ASN A 674 8.29 -9.17 22.83
N GLN A 675 7.92 -7.99 23.32
CA GLN A 675 7.24 -6.93 22.54
C GLN A 675 8.22 -5.99 21.79
N PHE A 676 9.50 -6.36 21.66
CA PHE A 676 10.59 -5.47 21.22
C PHE A 676 11.47 -6.07 20.11
N GLU A 677 11.05 -7.15 19.45
CA GLU A 677 11.83 -7.74 18.33
C GLU A 677 11.84 -6.77 17.14
N THR A 678 13.00 -6.55 16.52
CA THR A 678 13.11 -5.63 15.39
C THR A 678 12.63 -6.28 14.10
N GLY A 679 11.84 -5.54 13.30
CA GLY A 679 11.25 -6.03 12.06
C GLY A 679 12.27 -6.30 10.94
N GLN A 680 13.52 -5.89 11.12
CA GLN A 680 14.63 -6.14 10.20
C GLN A 680 15.90 -6.47 11.00
N LEU A 681 16.51 -7.60 10.65
CA LEU A 681 17.64 -8.18 11.40
C LEU A 681 18.93 -8.23 10.55
N PRO A 682 20.11 -8.03 11.18
CA PRO A 682 21.43 -8.16 10.55
C PRO A 682 21.83 -9.63 10.32
N ASN A 683 20.92 -10.45 9.79
CA ASN A 683 21.15 -11.85 9.48
C ASN A 683 21.08 -12.05 7.97
N TYR A 684 22.07 -12.73 7.37
CA TYR A 684 22.25 -12.70 5.92
C TYR A 684 22.46 -14.10 5.34
N GLY A 685 21.82 -14.34 4.19
CA GLY A 685 22.19 -15.47 3.34
C GLY A 685 23.58 -15.32 2.73
N SER A 686 23.97 -16.29 1.91
CA SER A 686 25.22 -16.23 1.15
C SER A 686 25.04 -16.74 -0.27
N ALA A 687 25.89 -16.29 -1.20
CA ALA A 687 25.92 -16.80 -2.57
C ALA A 687 27.30 -17.35 -2.94
N LYS A 688 27.33 -18.53 -3.58
CA LYS A 688 28.53 -19.14 -4.17
C LYS A 688 28.41 -19.17 -5.68
N PHE A 689 29.37 -18.55 -6.37
CA PHE A 689 29.35 -18.40 -7.82
C PHE A 689 30.12 -19.52 -8.53
N SER A 690 29.61 -19.97 -9.68
CA SER A 690 30.32 -20.86 -10.60
C SER A 690 31.61 -20.22 -11.15
N SER A 691 31.60 -18.90 -11.34
CA SER A 691 32.79 -18.08 -11.52
C SER A 691 32.59 -16.72 -10.86
N SER A 692 33.54 -16.27 -10.03
CA SER A 692 33.49 -14.96 -9.38
C SER A 692 34.15 -13.85 -10.22
N VAL A 693 34.88 -14.21 -11.27
CA VAL A 693 35.47 -13.26 -12.23
C VAL A 693 35.24 -13.76 -13.64
N ILE A 694 34.74 -12.88 -14.51
CA ILE A 694 34.52 -13.17 -15.93
C ILE A 694 35.14 -12.08 -16.80
N LEU A 695 35.60 -12.44 -18.00
CA LEU A 695 36.07 -11.51 -19.01
C LEU A 695 35.18 -11.65 -20.24
N LEU A 696 34.54 -10.56 -20.65
CA LEU A 696 33.66 -10.51 -21.81
C LEU A 696 34.22 -9.56 -22.87
N ARG A 697 34.39 -10.07 -24.09
CA ARG A 697 34.70 -9.25 -25.26
C ARG A 697 33.49 -8.37 -25.64
N PRO A 698 33.70 -7.32 -26.47
CA PRO A 698 32.59 -6.53 -27.02
C PRO A 698 31.49 -7.40 -27.63
N GLY A 699 30.24 -7.15 -27.25
CA GLY A 699 29.05 -7.89 -27.70
C GLY A 699 28.88 -9.29 -27.11
N GLN A 700 29.84 -9.78 -26.31
CA GLN A 700 29.78 -11.12 -25.73
C GLN A 700 28.86 -11.14 -24.50
N SER A 701 28.12 -12.24 -24.35
CA SER A 701 27.39 -12.57 -23.12
C SER A 701 27.86 -13.90 -22.52
N THR A 702 27.66 -14.06 -21.22
CA THR A 702 27.80 -15.34 -20.51
C THR A 702 26.78 -15.43 -19.39
N SER A 703 26.34 -16.65 -19.09
CA SER A 703 25.54 -16.92 -17.90
C SER A 703 26.44 -17.34 -16.74
N VAL A 704 26.14 -16.85 -15.55
CA VAL A 704 26.80 -17.24 -14.30
C VAL A 704 25.76 -17.82 -13.36
N THR A 705 25.90 -19.11 -13.07
CA THR A 705 25.07 -19.78 -12.06
C THR A 705 25.66 -19.54 -10.67
N MET A 706 24.79 -19.35 -9.69
CA MET A 706 25.13 -19.23 -8.29
C MET A 706 24.23 -20.12 -7.42
N SER A 707 24.76 -20.50 -6.26
CA SER A 707 24.05 -21.24 -5.22
C SER A 707 23.80 -20.29 -4.05
N ILE A 708 22.53 -20.02 -3.74
CA ILE A 708 22.08 -19.14 -2.67
C ILE A 708 21.69 -20.00 -1.47
N SER A 709 22.31 -19.73 -0.32
CA SER A 709 22.07 -20.42 0.95
C SER A 709 21.44 -19.46 1.95
N PRO A 710 20.50 -19.94 2.79
CA PRO A 710 19.94 -19.13 3.87
C PRO A 710 20.98 -18.79 4.94
N PRO A 711 20.69 -17.82 5.82
CA PRO A 711 21.50 -17.59 7.01
C PRO A 711 21.52 -18.80 7.96
N PRO A 712 22.53 -18.94 8.84
CA PRO A 712 22.49 -19.92 9.91
C PRO A 712 21.44 -19.57 10.97
N GLY A 713 20.94 -20.57 11.71
CA GLY A 713 20.07 -20.34 12.87
C GLY A 713 18.65 -19.86 12.52
N VAL A 714 18.17 -20.14 11.31
CA VAL A 714 16.79 -19.86 10.89
C VAL A 714 15.81 -20.67 11.72
N ASP A 715 14.76 -19.99 12.21
CA ASP A 715 13.56 -20.62 12.77
C ASP A 715 12.47 -20.67 11.70
N GLU A 716 12.22 -21.86 11.14
CA GLU A 716 11.23 -22.03 10.08
C GLU A 716 9.79 -21.80 10.56
N GLU A 717 9.53 -21.91 11.88
CA GLU A 717 8.19 -21.68 12.45
C GLU A 717 7.79 -20.20 12.41
N GLN A 718 8.76 -19.29 12.30
CA GLN A 718 8.53 -17.84 12.19
C GLN A 718 8.25 -17.38 10.74
N LEU A 719 8.25 -18.33 9.80
CA LEU A 719 8.04 -18.13 8.36
C LEU A 719 8.91 -17.03 7.73
N PRO A 720 10.23 -17.02 7.98
CA PRO A 720 11.11 -15.93 7.60
C PRO A 720 11.34 -15.73 6.11
N ILE A 721 11.74 -14.51 5.78
CA ILE A 721 12.18 -14.12 4.45
C ILE A 721 13.56 -13.49 4.54
N PHE A 722 14.45 -13.89 3.63
CA PHE A 722 15.78 -13.32 3.52
C PHE A 722 16.04 -12.86 2.09
N GLY A 723 16.91 -11.87 1.96
CA GLY A 723 17.25 -11.32 0.67
C GLY A 723 18.67 -10.78 0.62
N GLY A 724 19.00 -10.20 -0.51
CA GLY A 724 20.28 -9.56 -0.75
C GLY A 724 20.46 -9.20 -2.20
N PHE A 725 21.68 -8.81 -2.54
CA PHE A 725 22.04 -8.31 -3.86
C PHE A 725 23.21 -9.11 -4.42
N ILE A 726 23.07 -9.56 -5.66
CA ILE A 726 24.18 -10.05 -6.46
C ILE A 726 24.80 -8.83 -7.14
N THR A 727 26.04 -8.50 -6.78
CA THR A 727 26.74 -7.30 -7.26
C THR A 727 27.66 -7.66 -8.41
N ILE A 728 27.64 -6.84 -9.47
CA ILE A 728 28.48 -6.97 -10.66
C ILE A 728 29.31 -5.70 -10.77
N THR A 729 30.58 -5.80 -10.43
CA THR A 729 31.54 -4.69 -10.49
C THR A 729 32.38 -4.81 -11.76
N ASP A 730 32.37 -3.79 -12.59
CA ASP A 730 33.34 -3.65 -13.67
C ASP A 730 34.71 -3.33 -13.06
N ILE A 731 35.65 -4.27 -13.15
CA ILE A 731 37.00 -4.09 -12.59
C ILE A 731 37.99 -3.54 -13.63
N THR A 732 37.54 -3.32 -14.86
CA THR A 732 38.31 -2.61 -15.88
C THR A 732 38.16 -1.10 -15.76
N ASP A 733 37.03 -0.63 -15.24
CA ASP A 733 36.76 0.77 -14.97
C ASP A 733 36.24 0.95 -13.53
N PRO A 734 37.07 1.41 -12.57
CA PRO A 734 36.65 1.60 -11.19
C PRO A 734 35.64 2.75 -11.01
N THR A 735 35.40 3.56 -12.05
CA THR A 735 34.41 4.65 -12.03
C THR A 735 33.04 4.22 -12.54
N ALA A 736 32.94 3.02 -13.13
CA ALA A 736 31.68 2.48 -13.59
C ALA A 736 30.73 2.21 -12.41
N ALA A 737 29.43 2.42 -12.64
CA ALA A 737 28.41 2.09 -11.66
C ALA A 737 28.44 0.59 -11.32
N ILE A 738 28.30 0.28 -10.03
CA ILE A 738 28.10 -1.10 -9.58
C ILE A 738 26.68 -1.49 -9.93
N LEU A 739 26.52 -2.60 -10.66
CA LEU A 739 25.20 -3.16 -10.94
C LEU A 739 24.81 -4.12 -9.82
N SER A 740 23.51 -4.23 -9.53
CA SER A 740 23.02 -5.13 -8.50
C SER A 740 21.73 -5.83 -8.92
N VAL A 741 21.61 -7.13 -8.66
CA VAL A 741 20.37 -7.90 -8.88
C VAL A 741 19.82 -8.26 -7.51
N PRO A 742 18.68 -7.69 -7.07
CA PRO A 742 18.03 -8.10 -5.83
C PRO A 742 17.53 -9.53 -5.93
N TYR A 743 17.54 -10.23 -4.80
CA TYR A 743 16.84 -11.48 -4.65
C TYR A 743 16.02 -11.50 -3.37
N ILE A 744 14.95 -12.30 -3.40
CA ILE A 744 14.13 -12.65 -2.25
C ILE A 744 14.03 -14.17 -2.17
N ALA A 745 14.11 -14.70 -0.96
CA ALA A 745 14.20 -16.14 -0.71
C ALA A 745 13.50 -16.54 0.58
N ARG A 746 13.04 -17.81 0.64
CA ARG A 746 12.53 -18.43 1.86
C ARG A 746 13.44 -19.54 2.32
N PRO A 747 13.78 -19.61 3.61
CA PRO A 747 14.68 -20.62 4.13
C PRO A 747 13.96 -21.92 4.54
N TYR A 748 12.67 -22.05 4.24
CA TYR A 748 11.80 -23.20 4.57
C TYR A 748 11.00 -23.64 3.34
N SER A 749 10.32 -24.79 3.46
CA SER A 749 9.41 -25.26 2.41
C SER A 749 7.98 -24.82 2.65
N LEU A 750 7.39 -24.11 1.69
CA LEU A 750 6.00 -23.64 1.79
C LEU A 750 4.99 -24.80 1.87
N TYR A 751 5.30 -25.94 1.25
CA TYR A 751 4.46 -27.14 1.35
C TYR A 751 4.53 -27.75 2.77
N ASN A 752 5.72 -27.82 3.37
CA ASN A 752 5.92 -28.50 4.66
C ASN A 752 5.73 -27.60 5.88
N ALA A 753 5.78 -26.27 5.72
CA ALA A 753 5.58 -25.33 6.80
C ALA A 753 4.14 -25.40 7.35
N THR A 754 3.98 -25.11 8.64
CA THR A 754 2.71 -25.18 9.36
C THR A 754 1.70 -24.16 8.82
N TYR A 755 0.50 -24.59 8.45
CA TYR A 755 -0.62 -23.73 8.08
C TYR A 755 -1.56 -23.49 9.25
N ILE A 756 -1.75 -24.48 10.13
CA ILE A 756 -2.65 -24.42 11.27
C ILE A 756 -1.82 -24.37 12.56
N PRO A 757 -1.35 -23.18 12.98
CA PRO A 757 -0.50 -23.05 14.16
C PRO A 757 -1.30 -23.41 15.43
N GLN A 758 -0.67 -24.13 16.37
CA GLN A 758 -1.23 -24.43 17.69
C GLN A 758 -0.69 -23.43 18.72
N ILE A 759 -1.39 -22.32 18.95
CA ILE A 759 -0.93 -21.23 19.82
C ILE A 759 -1.71 -21.24 21.14
N ILE A 760 -1.04 -21.02 22.26
CA ILE A 760 -1.66 -20.89 23.59
C ILE A 760 -1.76 -19.41 23.95
N ALA A 761 -2.98 -18.88 24.00
CA ALA A 761 -3.30 -17.51 24.42
C ALA A 761 -4.12 -17.53 25.71
N GLY A 762 -3.46 -17.36 26.85
CA GLY A 762 -4.12 -17.46 28.15
C GLY A 762 -4.63 -18.88 28.45
N GLN A 763 -5.96 -19.05 28.58
CA GLN A 763 -6.61 -20.35 28.82
C GLN A 763 -7.08 -21.06 27.53
N ILE A 764 -6.89 -20.43 26.36
CA ILE A 764 -7.41 -20.93 25.08
C ILE A 764 -6.23 -21.40 24.23
N THR A 765 -6.40 -22.53 23.56
CA THR A 765 -5.54 -22.96 22.46
C THR A 765 -6.25 -22.68 21.15
N VAL A 766 -5.58 -22.02 20.21
CA VAL A 766 -6.07 -21.78 18.85
C VAL A 766 -5.32 -22.68 17.84
N PRO A 767 -6.00 -23.19 16.79
CA PRO A 767 -7.44 -23.13 16.60
C PRO A 767 -8.21 -23.81 17.73
N GLY A 768 -9.34 -23.22 18.07
CA GLY A 768 -10.14 -23.59 19.22
C GLY A 768 -11.59 -23.18 18.99
N ILE A 769 -12.46 -23.62 19.89
CA ILE A 769 -13.88 -23.28 19.83
C ILE A 769 -14.39 -22.98 21.23
N LEU A 770 -15.39 -22.12 21.33
CA LEU A 770 -16.14 -21.88 22.56
C LEU A 770 -17.62 -21.70 22.25
N CYS A 771 -18.48 -21.94 23.23
CA CYS A 771 -19.90 -21.60 23.13
C CYS A 771 -20.11 -20.25 23.83
N TYR A 772 -20.63 -19.26 23.11
CA TYR A 772 -20.84 -17.90 23.59
C TYR A 772 -22.32 -17.55 23.57
N ASN A 773 -22.86 -17.11 24.70
CA ASN A 773 -24.23 -16.61 24.77
C ASN A 773 -24.22 -15.07 24.61
N GLU A 774 -24.77 -14.59 23.50
CA GLU A 774 -24.81 -13.16 23.20
C GLU A 774 -25.75 -12.37 24.13
N ASN A 775 -26.74 -13.03 24.72
CA ASN A 775 -27.72 -12.41 25.59
C ASN A 775 -27.18 -12.20 27.02
N THR A 776 -26.32 -13.11 27.50
CA THR A 776 -25.75 -13.05 28.87
C THR A 776 -24.29 -12.61 28.91
N GLY A 777 -23.58 -12.70 27.78
CA GLY A 777 -22.14 -12.48 27.70
C GLY A 777 -21.29 -13.63 28.26
N GLU A 778 -21.90 -14.77 28.59
CA GLU A 778 -21.20 -15.95 29.12
C GLU A 778 -20.48 -16.75 28.02
N ALA A 779 -19.27 -17.22 28.32
CA ALA A 779 -18.46 -18.06 27.44
C ALA A 779 -18.12 -19.40 28.09
N ASN A 780 -18.50 -20.50 27.44
CA ASN A 780 -18.21 -21.87 27.84
C ASN A 780 -17.11 -22.46 26.97
N TYR A 781 -16.06 -22.97 27.61
CA TYR A 781 -14.89 -23.54 26.94
C TYR A 781 -14.92 -25.07 26.94
N PRO A 782 -14.26 -25.75 25.98
CA PRO A 782 -14.17 -27.19 25.96
C PRO A 782 -13.52 -27.75 27.24
N ALA A 783 -14.12 -28.78 27.82
CA ALA A 783 -13.62 -29.51 28.98
C ALA A 783 -13.53 -31.00 28.68
N ASN A 784 -12.38 -31.64 28.99
CA ASN A 784 -12.12 -33.06 28.73
C ASN A 784 -12.41 -33.50 27.27
N GLY A 785 -12.13 -32.64 26.29
CA GLY A 785 -12.35 -32.92 24.88
C GLY A 785 -13.80 -32.82 24.41
N THR A 786 -14.69 -32.22 25.22
CA THR A 786 -16.12 -32.02 24.92
C THR A 786 -16.55 -30.56 25.11
N LEU A 787 -17.52 -30.09 24.33
CA LEU A 787 -18.16 -28.77 24.44
C LEU A 787 -19.67 -28.92 24.26
N ALA A 788 -20.48 -28.34 25.14
CA ALA A 788 -21.93 -28.28 24.96
C ALA A 788 -22.34 -26.86 24.56
N CYS A 789 -23.27 -26.73 23.62
CA CYS A 789 -23.83 -25.45 23.21
C CYS A 789 -25.32 -25.58 22.87
N ASP A 790 -26.13 -24.71 23.47
CA ASP A 790 -27.58 -24.68 23.28
C ASP A 790 -27.95 -23.51 22.38
N PHE A 791 -28.36 -23.78 21.15
CA PHE A 791 -28.68 -22.69 20.22
C PHE A 791 -30.06 -22.08 20.50
N THR A 792 -30.85 -22.66 21.41
CA THR A 792 -32.19 -22.17 21.76
C THR A 792 -32.18 -21.01 22.75
N ASP A 793 -31.07 -20.79 23.47
CA ASP A 793 -30.92 -19.69 24.44
C ASP A 793 -30.16 -18.47 23.88
N GLY A 794 -29.90 -18.47 22.57
CA GLY A 794 -29.09 -17.47 21.87
C GLY A 794 -27.58 -17.73 21.94
N SER A 795 -27.14 -18.90 22.43
CA SER A 795 -25.74 -19.27 22.31
C SER A 795 -25.36 -19.62 20.87
N GLN A 796 -24.10 -19.39 20.55
CA GLN A 796 -23.48 -19.76 19.28
C GLN A 796 -22.07 -20.31 19.52
N ILE A 797 -21.58 -21.13 18.59
CA ILE A 797 -20.20 -21.57 18.63
C ILE A 797 -19.34 -20.51 17.96
N ASN A 798 -18.40 -19.98 18.71
CA ASN A 798 -17.36 -19.11 18.20
C ASN A 798 -16.14 -19.98 17.86
N ILE A 799 -15.80 -20.00 16.56
CA ILE A 799 -14.60 -20.67 16.05
C ILE A 799 -13.47 -19.64 16.07
N LEU A 800 -12.36 -20.04 16.68
CA LEU A 800 -11.21 -19.20 16.97
C LEU A 800 -9.98 -19.74 16.23
N GLY A 801 -9.28 -18.93 15.46
CA GLY A 801 -7.96 -19.26 14.91
C GLY A 801 -7.69 -18.62 13.56
N ASN A 802 -6.40 -18.53 13.20
CA ASN A 802 -5.95 -17.99 11.91
C ASN A 802 -4.99 -18.98 11.25
N LEU A 803 -4.85 -18.88 9.92
CA LEU A 803 -3.78 -19.60 9.22
C LEU A 803 -2.47 -18.83 9.33
N ALA A 804 -1.37 -19.56 9.41
CA ALA A 804 -0.03 -18.96 9.41
C ALA A 804 0.42 -18.58 7.98
N GLN A 805 -0.22 -19.13 6.95
CA GLN A 805 0.21 -19.02 5.55
C GLN A 805 -0.99 -18.97 4.59
N TYR A 806 -0.75 -18.36 3.42
CA TYR A 806 -1.69 -18.38 2.30
C TYR A 806 -1.90 -19.80 1.78
N THR A 807 -3.16 -20.15 1.54
CA THR A 807 -3.57 -21.44 0.98
C THR A 807 -4.49 -21.21 -0.21
N MET A 808 -4.50 -22.18 -1.14
CA MET A 808 -5.45 -22.19 -2.24
C MET A 808 -6.83 -22.72 -1.82
N LEU A 809 -6.96 -23.46 -0.71
CA LEU A 809 -8.24 -24.01 -0.28
C LEU A 809 -8.29 -24.11 1.26
N TYR A 810 -9.29 -23.47 1.85
CA TYR A 810 -9.54 -23.53 3.29
C TYR A 810 -11.00 -23.87 3.57
N ARG A 811 -11.22 -24.91 4.36
CA ARG A 811 -12.56 -25.41 4.67
C ARG A 811 -12.74 -25.69 6.16
N ILE A 812 -13.91 -25.36 6.65
CA ILE A 812 -14.43 -25.75 7.96
C ILE A 812 -15.66 -26.63 7.72
N ASP A 813 -15.53 -27.92 8.00
CA ASP A 813 -16.57 -28.92 7.79
C ASP A 813 -17.08 -29.47 9.13
N VAL A 814 -18.39 -29.73 9.21
CA VAL A 814 -18.96 -30.45 10.36
C VAL A 814 -18.95 -31.94 10.04
N VAL A 815 -18.20 -32.72 10.82
CA VAL A 815 -17.99 -34.16 10.58
C VAL A 815 -18.54 -35.01 11.74
N PRO A 816 -18.87 -36.30 11.49
CA PRO A 816 -19.27 -37.22 12.54
C PRO A 816 -18.21 -37.42 13.62
N VAL A 817 -18.64 -37.63 14.87
CA VAL A 817 -17.75 -37.96 16.00
C VAL A 817 -16.92 -39.21 15.75
N ASN A 818 -17.48 -40.18 15.03
CA ASN A 818 -16.85 -41.47 14.71
C ASN A 818 -16.09 -41.46 13.37
N THR A 819 -15.70 -40.27 12.87
CA THR A 819 -14.88 -40.16 11.66
C THR A 819 -13.59 -41.00 11.78
N THR A 820 -13.22 -41.66 10.68
CA THR A 820 -11.98 -42.44 10.59
C THR A 820 -10.77 -41.60 10.18
N LEU A 821 -10.98 -40.30 9.93
CA LEU A 821 -9.91 -39.36 9.61
C LEU A 821 -8.93 -39.27 10.78
N ILE A 822 -7.65 -39.44 10.47
CA ILE A 822 -6.55 -39.11 11.39
C ILE A 822 -6.09 -37.69 11.01
N PRO A 823 -6.40 -36.66 11.82
CA PRO A 823 -6.02 -35.30 11.50
C PRO A 823 -4.52 -35.09 11.73
N THR A 824 -3.98 -34.01 11.15
CA THR A 824 -2.61 -33.56 11.46
C THR A 824 -2.52 -33.10 12.93
N HIS A 825 -3.52 -32.35 13.38
CA HIS A 825 -3.58 -31.78 14.73
C HIS A 825 -4.91 -32.14 15.42
N TRP A 826 -4.84 -32.41 16.72
CA TRP A 826 -6.01 -32.62 17.57
C TRP A 826 -6.21 -31.41 18.47
N ALA A 827 -7.47 -31.06 18.75
CA ALA A 827 -7.77 -30.13 19.84
C ALA A 827 -7.18 -30.66 21.17
N PRO A 828 -6.62 -29.79 22.03
CA PRO A 828 -6.05 -30.20 23.31
C PRO A 828 -7.03 -31.03 24.14
N GLY A 829 -6.55 -32.16 24.66
CA GLY A 829 -7.37 -33.07 25.49
C GLY A 829 -8.45 -33.84 24.72
N SER A 830 -8.50 -33.79 23.39
CA SER A 830 -9.44 -34.55 22.56
C SER A 830 -8.75 -35.74 21.87
N PRO A 831 -8.75 -36.96 22.45
CA PRO A 831 -8.45 -38.17 21.68
C PRO A 831 -9.57 -38.47 20.67
N SER A 832 -9.38 -39.46 19.80
CA SER A 832 -10.41 -39.92 18.84
C SER A 832 -11.79 -40.14 19.48
N THR A 833 -11.82 -40.59 20.74
CA THR A 833 -13.01 -40.54 21.62
C THR A 833 -12.56 -40.57 23.08
N PRO A 834 -13.07 -39.69 23.97
CA PRO A 834 -12.73 -39.75 25.40
C PRO A 834 -13.13 -41.12 25.99
N PRO A 835 -12.30 -41.74 26.87
CA PRO A 835 -12.63 -43.02 27.46
C PRO A 835 -13.98 -43.01 28.19
N GLY A 836 -14.91 -43.88 27.77
CA GLY A 836 -16.24 -43.99 28.36
C GLY A 836 -17.30 -43.02 27.81
N TYR A 837 -16.97 -42.19 26.82
CA TYR A 837 -17.94 -41.31 26.17
C TYR A 837 -18.90 -42.10 25.26
N THR A 838 -20.19 -41.90 25.43
CA THR A 838 -21.23 -42.46 24.55
C THR A 838 -21.80 -41.32 23.71
N TYR A 839 -21.52 -41.34 22.40
CA TYR A 839 -21.96 -40.27 21.52
C TYR A 839 -23.42 -40.41 21.12
N THR A 840 -24.09 -39.27 20.97
CA THR A 840 -25.47 -39.18 20.49
C THR A 840 -25.47 -38.85 18.99
N PRO A 841 -25.77 -39.81 18.10
CA PRO A 841 -25.83 -39.51 16.67
C PRO A 841 -26.97 -38.52 16.37
N PRO A 842 -26.74 -37.56 15.46
CA PRO A 842 -27.81 -36.75 14.88
C PRO A 842 -28.86 -37.61 14.18
N ALA A 843 -30.09 -37.10 14.10
CA ALA A 843 -31.19 -37.80 13.41
C ALA A 843 -30.97 -37.91 11.89
N SER A 844 -30.31 -36.93 11.29
CA SER A 844 -30.02 -36.89 9.85
C SER A 844 -28.61 -37.44 9.58
N PRO A 845 -28.41 -38.28 8.56
CA PRO A 845 -27.08 -38.73 8.17
C PRO A 845 -26.27 -37.62 7.48
N PRO A 846 -24.93 -37.75 7.39
CA PRO A 846 -24.09 -36.88 6.58
C PRO A 846 -24.58 -36.79 5.13
N SER A 847 -24.54 -35.59 4.55
CA SER A 847 -25.10 -35.27 3.22
C SER A 847 -24.02 -35.03 2.16
N SER A 848 -22.76 -34.90 2.57
CA SER A 848 -21.64 -34.43 1.76
C SER A 848 -20.37 -35.25 2.04
N ASN A 849 -19.34 -35.11 1.21
CA ASN A 849 -18.01 -35.69 1.47
C ASN A 849 -16.89 -34.65 1.32
N VAL A 850 -15.84 -34.78 2.13
CA VAL A 850 -14.65 -33.92 2.08
C VAL A 850 -13.37 -34.76 2.05
N LEU A 851 -12.25 -34.17 1.64
CA LEU A 851 -10.93 -34.80 1.63
C LEU A 851 -10.87 -36.19 0.95
N GLY A 852 -11.57 -36.37 -0.17
CA GLY A 852 -11.56 -37.64 -0.92
C GLY A 852 -12.45 -38.75 -0.36
N GLY A 853 -13.40 -38.44 0.53
CA GLY A 853 -14.45 -39.39 0.96
C GLY A 853 -14.77 -39.41 2.45
N VAL A 854 -14.30 -38.44 3.24
CA VAL A 854 -14.68 -38.28 4.65
C VAL A 854 -16.12 -37.78 4.71
N PRO A 855 -17.05 -38.50 5.38
CA PRO A 855 -18.43 -38.03 5.52
C PRO A 855 -18.51 -36.68 6.24
N SER A 856 -19.26 -35.75 5.67
CA SER A 856 -19.49 -34.40 6.20
C SER A 856 -20.99 -34.09 6.21
N TYR A 857 -21.47 -33.41 7.24
CA TYR A 857 -22.83 -32.87 7.27
C TYR A 857 -22.98 -31.63 6.39
N GLY A 858 -21.85 -31.01 6.01
CA GLY A 858 -21.75 -29.79 5.23
C GLY A 858 -20.64 -28.88 5.76
N ASN A 859 -20.30 -27.86 4.98
CA ASN A 859 -19.30 -26.86 5.39
C ASN A 859 -19.96 -25.65 6.05
N ILE A 860 -19.31 -25.12 7.08
CA ILE A 860 -19.61 -23.81 7.67
C ILE A 860 -18.96 -22.72 6.82
N TYR A 861 -17.75 -23.03 6.33
CA TYR A 861 -16.92 -22.11 5.60
C TYR A 861 -16.14 -22.88 4.53
N ASN A 862 -16.10 -22.35 3.31
CA ASN A 862 -15.39 -22.94 2.19
C ASN A 862 -14.82 -21.83 1.30
N LEU A 863 -13.56 -21.50 1.53
CA LEU A 863 -12.76 -20.66 0.66
C LEU A 863 -12.20 -21.55 -0.46
N ASN A 864 -12.76 -21.38 -1.65
CA ASN A 864 -12.33 -22.01 -2.91
C ASN A 864 -11.75 -20.91 -3.81
N PRO A 865 -10.67 -21.14 -4.58
CA PRO A 865 -9.92 -20.09 -5.27
C PRO A 865 -10.71 -19.35 -6.37
N THR A 866 -11.97 -19.71 -6.62
CA THR A 866 -12.90 -18.90 -7.43
C THR A 866 -13.59 -17.77 -6.65
N ALA A 867 -13.32 -17.62 -5.35
CA ALA A 867 -13.84 -16.52 -4.54
C ALA A 867 -12.96 -16.28 -3.29
N ASN A 868 -12.16 -15.21 -3.31
CA ASN A 868 -11.65 -14.46 -2.17
C ASN A 868 -10.38 -15.00 -1.48
N ILE A 869 -9.26 -15.03 -2.20
CA ILE A 869 -7.95 -15.47 -1.70
C ILE A 869 -7.29 -14.49 -0.71
N GLU A 870 -7.75 -13.24 -0.62
CA GLU A 870 -7.07 -12.22 0.20
C GLU A 870 -7.27 -12.38 1.72
N TYR A 871 -8.38 -12.99 2.15
CA TYR A 871 -8.76 -13.06 3.57
C TYR A 871 -8.53 -14.41 4.25
N ALA A 872 -8.02 -15.43 3.55
CA ALA A 872 -7.81 -16.75 4.15
C ALA A 872 -6.77 -16.75 5.29
N ALA A 873 -5.90 -15.74 5.31
CA ALA A 873 -5.10 -15.36 6.45
C ALA A 873 -4.33 -14.11 6.05
N ASP A 874 -4.65 -12.98 6.67
CA ASP A 874 -3.59 -12.06 7.01
C ASP A 874 -2.81 -12.71 8.18
N PRO A 875 -1.61 -13.28 7.94
CA PRO A 875 -0.80 -13.84 9.01
C PRO A 875 -0.29 -12.77 9.99
N GLN A 876 -0.45 -11.48 9.69
CA GLN A 876 -0.17 -10.38 10.62
C GLN A 876 -1.30 -10.15 11.63
N SER A 877 -2.51 -10.65 11.36
CA SER A 877 -3.59 -10.61 12.33
C SER A 877 -3.28 -11.58 13.47
N THR A 878 -2.62 -11.07 14.50
CA THR A 878 -2.53 -11.70 15.84
C THR A 878 -3.91 -11.78 16.52
N ILE A 879 -4.95 -11.26 15.87
CA ILE A 879 -6.33 -11.26 16.34
C ILE A 879 -6.99 -12.54 15.86
N VAL A 880 -7.34 -13.39 16.83
CA VAL A 880 -8.26 -14.52 16.68
C VAL A 880 -9.47 -14.07 15.86
N SER A 881 -9.55 -14.46 14.58
CA SER A 881 -10.78 -14.25 13.83
C SER A 881 -11.88 -15.04 14.54
N ASN A 882 -12.94 -14.34 14.94
CA ASN A 882 -14.06 -14.93 15.63
C ASN A 882 -15.15 -15.21 14.60
N LEU A 883 -15.33 -16.47 14.23
CA LEU A 883 -16.40 -16.89 13.33
C LEU A 883 -17.56 -17.47 14.14
N PRO A 884 -18.63 -16.69 14.39
CA PRO A 884 -19.83 -17.20 15.04
C PRO A 884 -20.58 -18.19 14.15
N TRP A 885 -21.05 -19.28 14.74
CA TRP A 885 -21.78 -20.34 14.06
C TRP A 885 -22.95 -20.86 14.91
N ALA A 886 -24.16 -20.75 14.36
CA ALA A 886 -25.42 -21.15 15.01
C ALA A 886 -26.05 -22.40 14.36
N GLY A 887 -25.24 -23.39 13.97
CA GLY A 887 -25.73 -24.72 13.56
C GLY A 887 -26.09 -24.91 12.09
N SER A 888 -25.98 -23.87 11.26
CA SER A 888 -26.24 -23.96 9.81
C SER A 888 -25.01 -24.41 9.02
N VAL A 889 -25.17 -25.32 8.06
CA VAL A 889 -24.11 -25.77 7.15
C VAL A 889 -24.57 -25.71 5.69
N THR A 890 -23.64 -25.61 4.76
CA THR A 890 -23.89 -25.68 3.31
C THR A 890 -23.49 -27.07 2.79
N ALA A 891 -24.44 -27.78 2.17
CA ALA A 891 -24.17 -29.07 1.53
C ALA A 891 -23.50 -28.88 0.14
N ASP A 892 -22.94 -29.96 -0.42
CA ASP A 892 -22.25 -29.94 -1.73
C ASP A 892 -23.12 -29.39 -2.89
N GLY A 893 -24.45 -29.43 -2.77
CA GLY A 893 -25.40 -28.85 -3.74
C GLY A 893 -25.71 -27.35 -3.55
N GLY A 894 -25.05 -26.67 -2.60
CA GLY A 894 -25.27 -25.26 -2.28
C GLY A 894 -26.48 -24.97 -1.39
N SER A 895 -27.21 -26.00 -0.95
CA SER A 895 -28.34 -25.84 -0.03
C SER A 895 -27.86 -25.69 1.41
N THR A 896 -28.41 -24.70 2.12
CA THR A 896 -28.21 -24.55 3.57
C THR A 896 -29.08 -25.54 4.35
N LEU A 897 -28.48 -26.25 5.30
CA LEU A 897 -29.13 -27.21 6.20
C LEU A 897 -28.92 -26.76 7.64
N GLN A 898 -29.98 -26.81 8.45
CA GLN A 898 -29.86 -26.64 9.91
C GLN A 898 -29.61 -28.00 10.56
N LEU A 899 -28.53 -28.08 11.34
CA LEU A 899 -28.21 -29.30 12.07
C LEU A 899 -29.17 -29.48 13.26
N GLY A 900 -29.61 -30.72 13.47
CA GLY A 900 -30.42 -31.07 14.63
C GLY A 900 -29.57 -31.34 15.86
N SER A 901 -30.21 -31.50 17.02
CA SER A 901 -29.53 -31.85 18.25
C SER A 901 -28.75 -33.17 18.11
N GLY A 902 -27.54 -33.22 18.66
CA GLY A 902 -26.64 -34.38 18.53
C GLY A 902 -25.18 -34.01 18.73
N ASP A 903 -24.30 -35.01 18.60
CA ASP A 903 -22.87 -34.84 18.76
C ASP A 903 -22.14 -34.76 17.41
N TYR A 904 -21.23 -33.78 17.30
CA TYR A 904 -20.47 -33.45 16.09
C TYR A 904 -19.01 -33.16 16.40
N ARG A 905 -18.19 -32.99 15.35
CA ARG A 905 -16.85 -32.39 15.43
C ARG A 905 -16.68 -31.37 14.31
N LEU A 906 -15.81 -30.38 14.53
CA LEU A 906 -15.35 -29.49 13.48
C LEU A 906 -14.03 -29.97 12.92
N LEU A 907 -13.97 -30.08 11.59
CA LEU A 907 -12.77 -30.35 10.83
C LEU A 907 -12.36 -29.08 10.12
N ILE A 908 -11.22 -28.52 10.51
CA ILE A 908 -10.54 -27.50 9.73
C ILE A 908 -9.58 -28.22 8.78
N SER A 909 -9.63 -27.86 7.50
CA SER A 909 -8.75 -28.44 6.48
C SER A 909 -8.20 -27.35 5.57
N VAL A 910 -6.88 -27.40 5.38
CA VAL A 910 -6.11 -26.44 4.59
C VAL A 910 -5.32 -27.21 3.55
N LEU A 911 -5.47 -26.86 2.27
CA LEU A 911 -4.64 -27.43 1.22
C LEU A 911 -3.24 -26.79 1.28
N ARG A 912 -2.20 -27.61 1.44
CA ARG A 912 -0.82 -27.12 1.42
C ARG A 912 -0.51 -26.53 0.05
N TRP A 913 0.35 -25.51 0.02
CA TRP A 913 0.74 -24.86 -1.23
C TRP A 913 1.33 -25.86 -2.23
N GLY A 914 0.80 -25.88 -3.45
CA GLY A 914 1.20 -26.83 -4.50
C GLY A 914 0.65 -28.25 -4.31
N GLY A 915 -0.17 -28.48 -3.28
CA GLY A 915 -0.89 -29.71 -3.05
C GLY A 915 -2.04 -29.92 -4.05
N ASN A 916 -2.42 -31.18 -4.24
CA ASN A 916 -3.56 -31.60 -5.04
C ASN A 916 -4.80 -31.72 -4.16
N ASP A 917 -5.85 -30.97 -4.48
CA ASP A 917 -7.10 -30.92 -3.71
C ASP A 917 -7.83 -32.27 -3.61
N SER A 918 -7.47 -33.23 -4.46
CA SER A 918 -8.02 -34.58 -4.51
C SER A 918 -7.22 -35.58 -3.65
N VAL A 919 -6.11 -35.16 -3.04
CA VAL A 919 -5.21 -36.01 -2.24
C VAL A 919 -5.25 -35.58 -0.78
N THR A 920 -5.83 -36.41 0.10
CA THR A 920 -5.97 -36.11 1.54
C THR A 920 -4.65 -35.78 2.24
N ALA A 921 -3.55 -36.43 1.83
CA ALA A 921 -2.22 -36.22 2.42
C ALA A 921 -1.65 -34.81 2.15
N ASP A 922 -2.18 -34.11 1.15
CA ASP A 922 -1.75 -32.76 0.79
C ASP A 922 -2.45 -31.70 1.66
N TYR A 923 -3.34 -32.12 2.57
CA TYR A 923 -4.01 -31.24 3.51
C TYR A 923 -3.37 -31.25 4.89
N GLU A 924 -3.24 -30.07 5.48
CA GLU A 924 -3.10 -29.91 6.92
C GLU A 924 -4.49 -29.84 7.55
N THR A 925 -4.72 -30.61 8.61
CA THR A 925 -6.05 -30.75 9.21
C THR A 925 -6.00 -30.61 10.71
N TRP A 926 -7.00 -29.94 11.27
CA TRP A 926 -7.25 -29.88 12.70
C TRP A 926 -8.65 -30.40 13.01
N LEU A 927 -8.75 -31.29 13.99
CA LEU A 927 -10.02 -31.85 14.43
C LEU A 927 -10.36 -31.36 15.83
N GLY A 928 -11.49 -30.67 15.94
CA GLY A 928 -12.02 -30.08 17.16
C GLY A 928 -12.51 -31.10 18.19
N PRO A 929 -12.86 -30.62 19.40
CA PRO A 929 -13.48 -31.45 20.43
C PRO A 929 -14.85 -31.96 19.99
N ILE A 930 -15.41 -32.92 20.73
CA ILE A 930 -16.79 -33.37 20.51
C ILE A 930 -17.73 -32.26 20.96
N MET A 931 -18.61 -31.82 20.09
CA MET A 931 -19.58 -30.77 20.35
C MET A 931 -20.97 -31.39 20.47
N THR A 932 -21.64 -31.18 21.59
CA THR A 932 -23.06 -31.52 21.77
C THR A 932 -23.88 -30.26 21.48
N LEU A 933 -24.68 -30.33 20.43
CA LEU A 933 -25.61 -29.26 20.04
C LEU A 933 -27.00 -29.64 20.54
N SER A 934 -27.71 -28.70 21.17
CA SER A 934 -29.11 -28.88 21.57
C SER A 934 -30.04 -27.89 20.89
#